data_AF-A0A5J4X8R2-F1
#
_entry.id   AF-A0A5J4X8R2-F1
#
_cell.length_a   1.000
_cell.length_b   1.000
_cell.length_c   1.000
_cell.angle_alpha   90.00
_cell.angle_beta   90.00
_cell.angle_gamma   90.00
#
_symmetry.space_group_name_H-M   'P 1'
#
loop_
_entity.id
_entity.type
_entity.pdbx_description
1 polymer ?
#
loop_
_entity_poly.entity_id
_entity_poly.type
_entity_poly.pdbx_seq_one_letter_code
_entity_poly.pdbx_strand_id
1 'polypeptide(L)'
;MEEESELFPPELNFANIVIVGGLPFVEEKKRSTFLKYLEGVSKRKIDPNSATFQPTEDKKQMILFVVQESEEEAKQLAISLDVTYKNYKFTATRLSDFFEVEGVPDTYTEPEVPPFQEKKDLYSWMLDKQARSQYLLYRTSSVKCQFFDPLRGVETIFEEIGESRPMWSPNGTFLASHHAQGVLVRGGPHLDSLIHVPHPNVQFFVFGYLEAHMLTYSYTNFLNGIRVGRPRVWRIDPLESFEVPLDIDMKAHPLHWSSDENWFAYHDIDTLRLMQLPSMEQHQIIVPNLQPTMCWSPNKPFLAIWAIGKQETIEKKKQQGKNTGKEQIDVEDEEEKEYTTIYHSPSQLRILNVKKLQFEAVKTAFDAVEVYFSWSLNSEFLIAICSNQVRKTKVGCTLELFRVSEKDIPVDTLVIKEDIINFRWEPINCHFALLQGESRRPTPVIYSTKKSGKIEMLCKLESRPCNNLFWAPSGDYLVIAQLSGSGNFWGTGIGQSGMAGLGTIEIYSAQLKRRIASFIHPLASSIMWDPTGRYLAVAVEGSKDTAGFSVYNARGDIVYESGLLPGLARFMWRPNAPLVLSKEEQVKIEKDLNVYSERFEKEDEAFQQSAEESRLEELDQKRFSFIEWRKTSKNQTEEERSSLFKLSHQNRSLKGSHEIVWVTTDEEVLVEIGREETLENLDGTVITSLPSPAPSPFQTTSIQQVQSSSQSTSIQQIQQEEVSIQPQQPVNKVTKGKFTIDLEGVKPKTNKQSIFGEAVPVNTGQEGGSVDVKGLSKESDNRGWF
;
A
#
# COMPACT_ATOMS: atom_id res chain seq x y z
N MET A 1 13.47 62.27 -31.41
CA MET A 1 12.44 62.32 -30.36
C MET A 1 12.91 61.34 -29.31
N GLU A 2 13.69 61.82 -28.36
CA GLU A 2 14.51 60.99 -27.47
C GLU A 2 14.58 61.59 -26.05
N GLU A 3 13.62 62.46 -25.72
CA GLU A 3 13.47 63.14 -24.43
C GLU A 3 11.98 63.17 -24.05
N GLU A 4 11.43 62.05 -23.59
CA GLU A 4 10.15 62.00 -22.83
C GLU A 4 9.94 60.67 -22.06
N SER A 5 11.02 59.96 -21.72
CA SER A 5 10.97 58.62 -21.10
C SER A 5 11.32 58.57 -19.60
N GLU A 6 11.32 59.71 -18.90
CA GLU A 6 11.59 59.79 -17.46
C GLU A 6 10.32 60.16 -16.66
N LEU A 7 9.41 59.20 -16.44
CA LEU A 7 8.31 59.36 -15.46
C LEU A 7 7.65 58.07 -14.94
N PHE A 8 8.10 56.87 -15.36
CA PHE A 8 7.56 55.59 -14.87
C PHE A 8 8.59 54.86 -14.00
N PRO A 9 8.28 54.52 -12.73
CA PRO A 9 9.16 53.71 -11.90
C PRO A 9 9.24 52.27 -12.42
N PRO A 10 10.34 51.55 -12.14
CA PRO A 10 10.49 50.16 -12.56
C PRO A 10 9.46 49.26 -11.84
N GLU A 11 8.99 48.23 -12.56
CA GLU A 11 8.03 47.21 -12.10
C GLU A 11 6.54 47.64 -11.92
N LEU A 12 5.99 48.33 -12.92
CA LEU A 12 4.53 48.36 -13.14
C LEU A 12 4.02 47.02 -13.69
N ASN A 13 3.75 46.05 -12.81
CA ASN A 13 3.01 44.84 -13.16
C ASN A 13 1.52 45.18 -13.40
N PHE A 14 1.00 44.90 -14.60
CA PHE A 14 -0.41 45.16 -14.94
C PHE A 14 -1.42 44.39 -14.07
N ALA A 15 -1.01 43.29 -13.42
CA ALA A 15 -1.82 42.55 -12.47
C ALA A 15 -2.14 43.35 -11.18
N ASN A 16 -1.33 44.36 -10.84
CA ASN A 16 -1.50 45.21 -9.67
C ASN A 16 -2.41 46.43 -9.93
N ILE A 17 -2.88 46.63 -11.17
CA ILE A 17 -3.66 47.81 -11.57
C ILE A 17 -5.13 47.44 -11.70
N VAL A 18 -5.98 48.10 -10.91
CA VAL A 18 -7.44 47.97 -10.98
C VAL A 18 -8.03 49.17 -11.73
N ILE A 19 -8.86 48.87 -12.73
CA ILE A 19 -9.65 49.84 -13.48
C ILE A 19 -11.06 49.83 -12.92
N VAL A 20 -11.60 51.00 -12.56
CA VAL A 20 -12.98 51.16 -12.09
C VAL A 20 -13.73 52.12 -13.04
N GLY A 21 -14.65 51.55 -13.81
CA GLY A 21 -15.55 52.28 -14.71
C GLY A 21 -16.89 52.62 -14.07
N GLY A 22 -17.69 53.44 -14.77
CA GLY A 22 -19.05 53.82 -14.34
C GLY A 22 -19.13 54.89 -13.26
N LEU A 23 -18.00 55.53 -12.91
CA LEU A 23 -17.97 56.59 -11.90
C LEU A 23 -18.57 57.90 -12.46
N PRO A 24 -19.38 58.65 -11.67
CA PRO A 24 -19.86 59.97 -12.07
C PRO A 24 -18.71 60.97 -12.19
N PHE A 25 -18.85 62.02 -13.01
CA PHE A 25 -17.85 63.08 -13.10
C PHE A 25 -17.67 63.82 -11.77
N VAL A 26 -16.44 63.80 -11.22
CA VAL A 26 -16.05 64.47 -9.97
C VAL A 26 -15.03 65.57 -10.27
N GLU A 27 -15.39 66.81 -9.91
CA GLU A 27 -14.48 67.97 -9.94
C GLU A 27 -13.23 67.70 -9.09
N GLU A 28 -12.08 68.20 -9.54
CA GLU A 28 -10.77 67.94 -8.94
C GLU A 28 -10.72 68.18 -7.42
N LYS A 29 -11.31 69.28 -6.95
CA LYS A 29 -11.42 69.65 -5.53
C LYS A 29 -12.20 68.65 -4.65
N LYS A 30 -12.96 67.73 -5.26
CA LYS A 30 -13.80 66.73 -4.58
C LYS A 30 -13.24 65.29 -4.68
N ARG A 31 -12.23 65.05 -5.53
CA ARG A 31 -11.66 63.70 -5.78
C ARG A 31 -11.16 63.02 -4.51
N SER A 32 -10.46 63.74 -3.64
CA SER A 32 -9.96 63.22 -2.34
C SER A 32 -11.08 62.80 -1.37
N THR A 33 -12.26 63.43 -1.45
CA THR A 33 -13.45 63.04 -0.67
C THR A 33 -14.14 61.83 -1.30
N PHE A 34 -14.10 61.74 -2.64
CA PHE A 34 -14.67 60.62 -3.38
C PHE A 34 -13.86 59.31 -3.22
N LEU A 35 -12.52 59.40 -3.11
CA LEU A 35 -11.69 58.24 -2.77
C LEU A 35 -12.06 57.65 -1.40
N LYS A 36 -12.17 58.48 -0.35
CA LYS A 36 -12.64 58.06 0.98
C LYS A 36 -14.04 57.42 0.96
N TYR A 37 -14.88 57.84 0.02
CA TYR A 37 -16.18 57.22 -0.20
C TYR A 37 -16.06 55.84 -0.85
N LEU A 38 -15.17 55.67 -1.84
CA LEU A 38 -14.87 54.37 -2.44
C LEU A 38 -14.22 53.40 -1.43
N GLU A 39 -13.33 53.87 -0.55
CA GLU A 39 -12.80 53.09 0.58
C GLU A 39 -13.92 52.60 1.51
N GLY A 40 -14.95 53.42 1.74
CA GLY A 40 -16.13 53.06 2.52
C GLY A 40 -17.04 52.03 1.83
N VAL A 41 -17.05 51.99 0.49
CA VAL A 41 -17.80 51.00 -0.30
C VAL A 41 -17.06 49.66 -0.37
N SER A 42 -15.76 49.68 -0.72
CA SER A 42 -14.93 48.48 -0.80
C SER A 42 -14.57 47.87 0.56
N LYS A 43 -14.54 48.70 1.61
CA LYS A 43 -13.88 48.41 2.91
C LYS A 43 -12.39 48.07 2.76
N ARG A 44 -11.77 48.51 1.66
CA ARG A 44 -10.34 48.36 1.34
C ARG A 44 -9.71 49.74 1.23
N LYS A 45 -8.44 49.85 1.63
CA LYS A 45 -7.67 51.10 1.54
C LYS A 45 -7.38 51.43 0.07
N ILE A 46 -7.44 52.71 -0.29
CA ILE A 46 -7.09 53.22 -1.61
C ILE A 46 -6.16 54.40 -1.39
N ASP A 47 -4.86 54.25 -1.68
CA ASP A 47 -3.90 55.35 -1.51
C ASP A 47 -4.23 56.47 -2.53
N PRO A 48 -4.49 57.71 -2.09
CA PRO A 48 -4.70 58.83 -3.00
C PRO A 48 -3.54 59.11 -3.96
N ASN A 49 -2.32 58.68 -3.64
CA ASN A 49 -1.15 58.83 -4.50
C ASN A 49 -1.06 57.76 -5.59
N SER A 50 -1.75 56.62 -5.45
CA SER A 50 -1.79 55.54 -6.45
C SER A 50 -3.08 55.53 -7.28
N ALA A 51 -3.92 56.56 -7.12
CA ALA A 51 -5.29 56.64 -7.62
C ALA A 51 -5.48 57.78 -8.64
N THR A 52 -5.55 57.44 -9.93
CA THR A 52 -5.61 58.40 -11.05
C THR A 52 -7.00 58.42 -11.71
N PHE A 53 -7.65 59.59 -11.72
CA PHE A 53 -8.95 59.80 -12.37
C PHE A 53 -8.82 60.36 -13.79
N GLN A 54 -9.40 59.66 -14.77
CA GLN A 54 -9.45 60.07 -16.17
C GLN A 54 -10.91 60.28 -16.62
N PRO A 55 -11.30 61.46 -17.14
CA PRO A 55 -12.65 61.69 -17.63
C PRO A 55 -12.90 60.97 -18.97
N THR A 56 -14.14 60.52 -19.21
CA THR A 56 -14.56 60.05 -20.53
C THR A 56 -14.76 61.23 -21.49
N GLU A 57 -14.74 60.98 -22.82
CA GLU A 57 -14.86 62.03 -23.86
C GLU A 57 -16.10 62.92 -23.65
N ASP A 58 -17.23 62.30 -23.32
CA ASP A 58 -18.52 62.93 -23.01
C ASP A 58 -18.52 63.80 -21.72
N LYS A 59 -17.47 63.72 -20.89
CA LYS A 59 -17.35 64.33 -19.54
C LYS A 59 -18.48 64.00 -18.55
N LYS A 60 -19.35 63.04 -18.85
CA LYS A 60 -20.43 62.57 -17.97
C LYS A 60 -19.94 61.56 -16.92
N GLN A 61 -18.88 60.82 -17.25
CA GLN A 61 -18.32 59.76 -16.43
C GLN A 61 -16.80 59.91 -16.31
N MET A 62 -16.20 59.12 -15.44
CA MET A 62 -14.76 58.95 -15.33
C MET A 62 -14.39 57.51 -15.02
N ILE A 63 -13.15 57.19 -15.37
CA ILE A 63 -12.46 55.94 -15.06
C ILE A 63 -11.45 56.25 -13.96
N LEU A 64 -11.33 55.36 -12.99
CA LEU A 64 -10.30 55.42 -11.95
C LEU A 64 -9.33 54.26 -12.15
N PHE A 65 -8.04 54.56 -12.22
CA PHE A 65 -6.96 53.59 -12.14
C PHE A 65 -6.42 53.60 -10.71
N VAL A 66 -6.33 52.44 -10.08
CA VAL A 66 -5.72 52.26 -8.75
C VAL A 66 -4.59 51.26 -8.85
N VAL A 67 -3.37 51.68 -8.52
CA VAL A 67 -2.24 50.75 -8.35
C VAL A 67 -2.19 50.28 -6.90
N GLN A 68 -2.10 48.97 -6.69
CA GLN A 68 -1.92 48.33 -5.38
C GLN A 68 -0.50 47.78 -5.23
N GLU A 69 -0.07 47.55 -3.99
CA GLU A 69 1.26 46.98 -3.70
C GLU A 69 1.31 45.47 -4.05
N SER A 70 0.19 44.75 -3.91
CA SER A 70 0.07 43.32 -4.17
C SER A 70 -1.05 42.97 -5.18
N GLU A 71 -0.82 41.95 -6.01
CA GLU A 71 -1.83 41.38 -6.91
C GLU A 71 -3.06 40.87 -6.14
N GLU A 72 -2.86 40.28 -4.95
CA GLU A 72 -3.96 39.80 -4.11
C GLU A 72 -4.87 40.95 -3.67
N GLU A 73 -4.29 42.10 -3.34
CA GLU A 73 -5.03 43.31 -2.97
C GLU A 73 -5.75 43.92 -4.17
N ALA A 74 -5.11 43.96 -5.35
CA ALA A 74 -5.75 44.38 -6.59
C ALA A 74 -6.96 43.50 -6.93
N LYS A 75 -6.82 42.16 -6.84
CA LYS A 75 -7.90 41.20 -7.08
C LYS A 75 -9.05 41.35 -6.09
N GLN A 76 -8.75 41.50 -4.81
CA GLN A 76 -9.76 41.75 -3.77
C GLN A 76 -10.46 43.10 -3.94
N LEU A 77 -9.72 44.14 -4.35
CA LEU A 77 -10.29 45.47 -4.61
C LEU A 77 -11.24 45.44 -5.82
N ALA A 78 -10.84 44.80 -6.92
CA ALA A 78 -11.69 44.64 -8.11
C ALA A 78 -13.02 43.97 -7.76
N ILE A 79 -12.99 42.81 -7.08
CA ILE A 79 -14.21 42.11 -6.63
C ILE A 79 -15.07 42.98 -5.70
N SER A 80 -14.47 43.80 -4.84
CA SER A 80 -15.20 44.66 -3.90
C SER A 80 -15.82 45.91 -4.52
N LEU A 81 -15.35 46.33 -5.70
CA LEU A 81 -15.80 47.55 -6.40
C LEU A 81 -16.67 47.26 -7.64
N ASP A 82 -16.77 46.02 -8.10
CA ASP A 82 -17.75 45.61 -9.13
C ASP A 82 -19.16 45.47 -8.52
N VAL A 83 -19.75 46.61 -8.16
CA VAL A 83 -21.02 46.69 -7.43
C VAL A 83 -21.96 47.74 -8.01
N THR A 84 -23.26 47.44 -7.96
CA THR A 84 -24.29 48.46 -8.17
C THR A 84 -24.61 49.15 -6.85
N TYR A 85 -24.31 50.45 -6.74
CA TYR A 85 -24.49 51.21 -5.51
C TYR A 85 -25.29 52.49 -5.77
N LYS A 86 -26.48 52.59 -5.15
CA LYS A 86 -27.51 53.60 -5.47
C LYS A 86 -27.86 53.55 -6.96
N ASN A 87 -27.75 54.67 -7.68
CA ASN A 87 -28.09 54.80 -9.10
C ASN A 87 -26.89 54.60 -10.04
N TYR A 88 -25.71 54.22 -9.51
CA TYR A 88 -24.51 54.01 -10.30
C TYR A 88 -24.12 52.54 -10.26
N LYS A 89 -23.84 51.96 -11.43
CA LYS A 89 -23.19 50.66 -11.56
C LYS A 89 -21.70 50.92 -11.76
N PHE A 90 -20.90 50.54 -10.77
CA PHE A 90 -19.45 50.51 -10.92
C PHE A 90 -19.06 49.16 -11.52
N THR A 91 -18.08 49.17 -12.41
CA THR A 91 -17.52 47.96 -13.02
C THR A 91 -16.02 47.96 -12.79
N ALA A 92 -15.51 47.01 -12.01
CA ALA A 92 -14.11 46.97 -11.62
C ALA A 92 -13.42 45.70 -12.13
N THR A 93 -12.26 45.86 -12.76
CA THR A 93 -11.52 44.77 -13.43
C THR A 93 -10.03 45.05 -13.36
N ARG A 94 -9.17 44.02 -13.32
CA ARG A 94 -7.72 44.23 -13.40
C ARG A 94 -7.31 44.51 -14.84
N LEU A 95 -6.27 45.33 -15.03
CA LEU A 95 -5.74 45.62 -16.37
C LEU A 95 -5.15 44.35 -17.04
N SER A 96 -4.60 43.42 -16.25
CA SER A 96 -4.22 42.08 -16.76
C SER A 96 -5.39 41.35 -17.43
N ASP A 97 -6.54 41.30 -16.75
CA ASP A 97 -7.70 40.51 -17.16
C ASP A 97 -8.33 41.09 -18.44
N PHE A 98 -8.23 42.41 -18.63
CA PHE A 98 -8.62 43.08 -19.87
C PHE A 98 -7.75 42.62 -21.06
N PHE A 99 -6.43 42.61 -20.91
CA PHE A 99 -5.52 42.17 -21.97
C PHE A 99 -5.59 40.66 -22.24
N GLU A 100 -5.88 39.84 -21.22
CA GLU A 100 -6.15 38.42 -21.41
C GLU A 100 -7.38 38.21 -22.30
N VAL A 101 -8.47 38.97 -22.09
CA VAL A 101 -9.68 38.90 -22.92
C VAL A 101 -9.45 39.48 -24.32
N GLU A 102 -8.74 40.59 -24.46
CA GLU A 102 -8.36 41.17 -25.76
C GLU A 102 -7.45 40.23 -26.58
N GLY A 103 -6.66 39.40 -25.90
CA GLY A 103 -5.83 38.36 -26.52
C GLY A 103 -6.57 37.10 -26.95
N VAL A 104 -7.87 36.93 -26.61
CA VAL A 104 -8.67 35.79 -27.07
C VAL A 104 -9.07 36.00 -28.53
N PRO A 105 -8.73 35.09 -29.46
CA PRO A 105 -9.14 35.24 -30.85
C PRO A 105 -10.65 35.06 -31.03
N ASP A 106 -11.29 35.95 -31.81
CA ASP A 106 -12.73 35.93 -32.14
C ASP A 106 -13.20 34.61 -32.79
N THR A 107 -12.28 33.83 -33.37
CA THR A 107 -12.59 32.58 -34.07
C THR A 107 -12.22 31.38 -33.20
N TYR A 108 -13.24 30.67 -32.70
CA TYR A 108 -13.04 29.38 -32.04
C TYR A 108 -12.49 28.36 -33.03
N THR A 109 -11.24 27.95 -32.84
CA THR A 109 -10.66 26.75 -33.44
C THR A 109 -10.94 25.57 -32.52
N GLU A 110 -11.69 24.58 -33.02
CA GLU A 110 -11.85 23.30 -32.31
C GLU A 110 -10.46 22.67 -32.08
N PRO A 111 -10.12 22.28 -30.85
CA PRO A 111 -8.80 21.72 -30.55
C PRO A 111 -8.60 20.43 -31.34
N GLU A 112 -7.42 20.26 -31.94
CA GLU A 112 -7.07 19.02 -32.64
C GLU A 112 -7.19 17.84 -31.67
N VAL A 113 -8.17 16.95 -31.91
CA VAL A 113 -8.30 15.72 -31.15
C VAL A 113 -7.03 14.89 -31.40
N PRO A 114 -6.20 14.63 -30.37
CA PRO A 114 -4.96 13.92 -30.58
C PRO A 114 -5.25 12.52 -31.16
N PRO A 115 -4.41 12.01 -32.07
CA PRO A 115 -4.63 10.70 -32.67
C PRO A 115 -4.71 9.64 -31.58
N PHE A 116 -5.65 8.69 -31.72
CA PHE A 116 -5.87 7.63 -30.75
C PHE A 116 -4.56 6.89 -30.47
N GLN A 117 -4.06 7.03 -29.24
CA GLN A 117 -3.01 6.19 -28.70
C GLN A 117 -3.67 4.99 -28.03
N GLU A 118 -3.30 3.78 -28.44
CA GLU A 118 -3.74 2.56 -27.78
C GLU A 118 -3.34 2.62 -26.31
N LYS A 119 -4.31 2.56 -25.39
CA LYS A 119 -4.03 2.55 -23.96
C LYS A 119 -3.18 1.31 -23.65
N LYS A 120 -2.02 1.52 -23.03
CA LYS A 120 -1.15 0.42 -22.56
C LYS A 120 -1.98 -0.55 -21.72
N ASP A 121 -1.78 -1.85 -21.92
CA ASP A 121 -2.47 -2.86 -21.13
C ASP A 121 -2.09 -2.73 -19.64
N LEU A 122 -3.04 -2.20 -18.86
CA LEU A 122 -2.91 -2.00 -17.42
C LEU A 122 -3.19 -3.27 -16.60
N TYR A 123 -3.34 -4.44 -17.24
CA TYR A 123 -3.57 -5.73 -16.57
C TYR A 123 -2.65 -6.85 -17.08
N SER A 124 -1.59 -6.50 -17.82
CA SER A 124 -0.75 -7.45 -18.56
C SER A 124 -0.12 -8.57 -17.73
N TRP A 125 0.12 -8.36 -16.42
CA TRP A 125 0.66 -9.42 -15.53
C TRP A 125 -0.38 -10.49 -15.20
N MET A 126 -1.67 -10.16 -15.24
CA MET A 126 -2.75 -11.15 -15.08
C MET A 126 -2.95 -12.01 -16.33
N LEU A 127 -2.42 -11.56 -17.48
CA LEU A 127 -2.40 -12.30 -18.74
C LEU A 127 -1.12 -13.15 -18.92
N ASP A 128 -0.25 -13.20 -17.91
CA ASP A 128 0.92 -14.07 -17.90
C ASP A 128 0.48 -15.54 -17.98
N LYS A 129 0.86 -16.22 -19.06
CA LYS A 129 0.40 -17.59 -19.36
C LYS A 129 0.83 -18.63 -18.32
N GLN A 130 1.87 -18.31 -17.55
CA GLN A 130 2.41 -19.15 -16.48
C GLN A 130 1.82 -18.79 -15.11
N ALA A 131 0.89 -17.82 -15.06
CA ALA A 131 0.28 -17.28 -13.85
C ALA A 131 1.30 -16.91 -12.77
N ARG A 132 2.45 -16.35 -13.14
CA ARG A 132 3.53 -15.98 -12.20
C ARG A 132 3.14 -14.77 -11.37
N SER A 133 3.28 -14.89 -10.05
CA SER A 133 3.04 -13.77 -9.13
C SER A 133 4.19 -12.75 -9.22
N GLN A 134 3.88 -11.45 -9.20
CA GLN A 134 4.89 -10.39 -9.17
C GLN A 134 5.10 -9.87 -7.75
N TYR A 135 6.31 -9.43 -7.42
CA TYR A 135 6.63 -8.78 -6.15
C TYR A 135 7.52 -7.55 -6.33
N LEU A 136 7.48 -6.69 -5.32
CA LEU A 136 8.22 -5.45 -5.19
C LEU A 136 9.23 -5.57 -4.05
N LEU A 137 10.49 -5.32 -4.36
CA LEU A 137 11.55 -5.12 -3.38
C LEU A 137 11.80 -3.63 -3.22
N TYR A 138 11.37 -3.09 -2.09
CA TYR A 138 11.76 -1.75 -1.66
C TYR A 138 13.04 -1.84 -0.82
N ARG A 139 14.16 -1.35 -1.36
CA ARG A 139 15.41 -1.14 -0.63
C ARG A 139 15.65 0.36 -0.44
N THR A 140 16.44 0.72 0.57
CA THR A 140 16.75 2.14 0.87
C THR A 140 17.37 2.91 -0.31
N SER A 141 18.02 2.22 -1.25
CA SER A 141 18.67 2.81 -2.42
C SER A 141 18.01 2.51 -3.76
N SER A 142 17.00 1.63 -3.80
CA SER A 142 16.40 1.17 -5.06
C SER A 142 15.06 0.47 -4.86
N VAL A 143 14.19 0.59 -5.85
CA VAL A 143 12.93 -0.14 -5.96
C VAL A 143 13.04 -1.08 -7.16
N LYS A 144 12.75 -2.38 -6.98
CA LYS A 144 12.65 -3.34 -8.09
C LYS A 144 11.28 -4.02 -8.09
N CYS A 145 10.67 -4.19 -9.26
CA CYS A 145 9.53 -5.10 -9.44
C CYS A 145 9.96 -6.29 -10.30
N GLN A 146 9.61 -7.49 -9.85
CA GLN A 146 10.13 -8.75 -10.40
C GLN A 146 9.02 -9.80 -10.47
N PHE A 147 9.08 -10.69 -11.46
CA PHE A 147 8.29 -11.92 -11.46
C PHE A 147 8.94 -12.95 -10.53
N PHE A 148 8.11 -13.69 -9.79
CA PHE A 148 8.52 -14.87 -9.05
C PHE A 148 8.38 -16.11 -9.94
N ASP A 149 9.51 -16.66 -10.38
CA ASP A 149 9.60 -17.97 -11.02
C ASP A 149 10.60 -18.83 -10.20
N PRO A 150 10.15 -19.95 -9.61
CA PRO A 150 10.98 -20.77 -8.74
C PRO A 150 11.98 -21.66 -9.51
N LEU A 151 11.80 -21.82 -10.83
CA LEU A 151 12.59 -22.74 -11.66
C LEU A 151 13.60 -21.97 -12.54
N ARG A 152 13.18 -20.85 -13.14
CA ARG A 152 14.03 -20.02 -14.01
C ARG A 152 14.67 -18.82 -13.31
N GLY A 153 14.29 -18.56 -12.06
CA GLY A 153 14.83 -17.46 -11.27
C GLY A 153 14.11 -16.13 -11.53
N VAL A 154 14.80 -15.02 -11.29
CA VAL A 154 14.13 -13.72 -11.08
C VAL A 154 14.19 -12.83 -12.32
N GLU A 155 13.06 -12.67 -13.01
CA GLU A 155 12.89 -11.72 -14.11
C GLU A 155 12.54 -10.33 -13.56
N THR A 156 13.32 -9.30 -13.90
CA THR A 156 13.09 -7.92 -13.41
C THR A 156 12.39 -7.08 -14.49
N ILE A 157 11.21 -6.56 -14.17
CA ILE A 157 10.39 -5.77 -15.11
C ILE A 157 10.54 -4.25 -14.94
N PHE A 158 10.98 -3.80 -13.76
CA PHE A 158 11.14 -2.39 -13.39
C PHE A 158 12.24 -2.24 -12.34
N GLU A 159 13.09 -1.23 -12.51
CA GLU A 159 14.07 -0.81 -11.51
C GLU A 159 14.18 0.72 -11.47
N GLU A 160 14.06 1.30 -10.28
CA GLU A 160 14.27 2.72 -9.98
C GLU A 160 15.38 2.84 -8.93
N ILE A 161 16.35 3.72 -9.17
CA ILE A 161 17.48 3.98 -8.26
C ILE A 161 17.23 5.29 -7.53
N GLY A 162 17.42 5.29 -6.21
CA GLY A 162 17.21 6.45 -5.33
C GLY A 162 16.22 6.20 -4.20
N GLU A 163 16.03 7.21 -3.35
CA GLU A 163 15.03 7.18 -2.29
C GLU A 163 13.63 7.45 -2.85
N SER A 164 12.90 6.38 -3.14
CA SER A 164 11.48 6.39 -3.48
C SER A 164 10.70 5.70 -2.36
N ARG A 165 9.44 6.09 -2.13
CA ARG A 165 8.52 5.39 -1.21
C ARG A 165 7.36 4.81 -2.01
N PRO A 166 7.52 3.61 -2.59
CA PRO A 166 6.52 3.02 -3.47
C PRO A 166 5.38 2.36 -2.68
N MET A 167 4.16 2.42 -3.20
CA MET A 167 3.01 1.66 -2.75
C MET A 167 2.18 1.19 -3.95
N TRP A 168 1.74 -0.07 -3.91
CA TRP A 168 0.75 -0.60 -4.85
C TRP A 168 -0.64 -0.01 -4.57
N SER A 169 -1.40 0.23 -5.62
CA SER A 169 -2.85 0.41 -5.55
C SER A 169 -3.56 -0.93 -5.24
N PRO A 170 -4.80 -0.93 -4.70
CA PRO A 170 -5.48 -2.14 -4.20
C PRO A 170 -5.57 -3.32 -5.16
N ASN A 171 -5.68 -3.07 -6.47
CA ASN A 171 -5.81 -4.11 -7.51
C ASN A 171 -4.49 -4.35 -8.27
N GLY A 172 -3.40 -3.68 -7.87
CA GLY A 172 -2.07 -3.82 -8.47
C GLY A 172 -1.89 -3.12 -9.82
N THR A 173 -2.91 -2.43 -10.34
CA THR A 173 -2.88 -1.67 -11.61
C THR A 173 -1.80 -0.59 -11.60
N PHE A 174 -1.65 0.10 -10.47
CA PHE A 174 -0.77 1.24 -10.33
C PHE A 174 0.30 1.04 -9.24
N LEU A 175 1.51 1.52 -9.52
CA LEU A 175 2.55 1.72 -8.52
C LEU A 175 2.74 3.23 -8.32
N ALA A 176 2.42 3.74 -7.14
CA ALA A 176 2.58 5.15 -6.81
C ALA A 176 3.79 5.40 -5.91
N SER A 177 4.43 6.55 -6.10
CA SER A 177 5.60 6.98 -5.31
C SER A 177 5.50 8.44 -4.89
N HIS A 178 6.04 8.77 -3.73
CA HIS A 178 6.17 10.15 -3.25
C HIS A 178 7.27 10.89 -4.00
N HIS A 179 6.97 12.10 -4.48
CA HIS A 179 7.94 13.06 -5.03
C HIS A 179 7.73 14.44 -4.39
N ALA A 180 8.72 15.33 -4.50
CA ALA A 180 8.62 16.67 -3.90
C ALA A 180 7.46 17.51 -4.50
N GLN A 181 7.22 17.36 -5.81
CA GLN A 181 6.19 18.08 -6.57
C GLN A 181 4.80 17.41 -6.54
N GLY A 182 4.69 16.18 -6.04
CA GLY A 182 3.48 15.39 -6.27
C GLY A 182 3.57 13.91 -5.92
N VAL A 183 2.57 13.16 -6.37
CA VAL A 183 2.60 11.68 -6.39
C VAL A 183 2.74 11.23 -7.83
N LEU A 184 3.75 10.42 -8.13
CA LEU A 184 3.93 9.84 -9.46
C LEU A 184 3.31 8.45 -9.49
N VAL A 185 2.33 8.28 -10.37
CA VAL A 185 1.56 7.05 -10.60
C VAL A 185 2.07 6.38 -11.87
N ARG A 186 2.52 5.12 -11.74
CA ARG A 186 3.06 4.28 -12.80
C ARG A 186 2.15 3.08 -13.06
N GLY A 187 2.20 2.49 -14.25
CA GLY A 187 1.43 1.29 -14.57
C GLY A 187 1.79 0.65 -15.91
N GLY A 188 1.04 -0.39 -16.28
CA GLY A 188 1.31 -1.21 -17.46
C GLY A 188 2.46 -2.23 -17.28
N PRO A 189 2.96 -2.84 -18.37
CA PRO A 189 3.86 -4.00 -18.30
C PRO A 189 5.23 -3.70 -17.66
N HIS A 190 5.77 -2.51 -17.91
CA HIS A 190 7.09 -2.07 -17.43
C HIS A 190 7.00 -1.00 -16.33
N LEU A 191 5.80 -0.75 -15.79
CA LEU A 191 5.52 0.31 -14.80
C LEU A 191 6.02 1.69 -15.29
N ASP A 192 5.61 2.06 -16.50
CA ASP A 192 5.89 3.38 -17.06
C ASP A 192 5.15 4.47 -16.29
N SER A 193 5.71 5.68 -16.24
CA SER A 193 5.02 6.88 -15.73
C SER A 193 3.74 7.15 -16.52
N LEU A 194 2.59 7.17 -15.83
CA LEU A 194 1.28 7.46 -16.42
C LEU A 194 0.80 8.86 -16.05
N ILE A 195 0.75 9.15 -14.74
CA ILE A 195 0.13 10.37 -14.21
C ILE A 195 1.02 10.94 -13.10
N HIS A 196 1.28 12.25 -13.14
CA HIS A 196 1.88 12.99 -12.02
C HIS A 196 0.81 13.86 -11.37
N VAL A 197 0.44 13.55 -10.13
CA VAL A 197 -0.59 14.28 -9.38
C VAL A 197 0.04 15.49 -8.68
N PRO A 198 -0.30 16.74 -9.08
CA PRO A 198 0.39 17.96 -8.65
C PRO A 198 -0.06 18.40 -7.25
N HIS A 199 0.42 17.70 -6.22
CA HIS A 199 0.26 18.08 -4.82
C HIS A 199 1.63 18.14 -4.13
N PRO A 200 2.23 19.32 -3.95
CA PRO A 200 3.53 19.43 -3.31
C PRO A 200 3.55 18.86 -1.88
N ASN A 201 4.69 18.29 -1.48
CA ASN A 201 4.95 17.81 -0.11
C ASN A 201 3.96 16.75 0.44
N VAL A 202 3.37 15.90 -0.42
CA VAL A 202 2.49 14.80 0.03
C VAL A 202 3.19 13.91 1.05
N GLN A 203 2.59 13.84 2.23
CA GLN A 203 3.05 13.02 3.36
C GLN A 203 2.46 11.61 3.31
N PHE A 204 1.24 11.50 2.77
CA PHE A 204 0.49 10.26 2.66
C PHE A 204 -0.51 10.35 1.51
N PHE A 205 -0.72 9.24 0.81
CA PHE A 205 -1.75 9.08 -0.21
C PHE A 205 -2.40 7.70 -0.11
N VAL A 206 -3.65 7.58 -0.59
CA VAL A 206 -4.45 6.35 -0.56
C VAL A 206 -5.31 6.29 -1.82
N PHE A 207 -5.21 5.20 -2.57
CA PHE A 207 -6.18 4.88 -3.63
C PHE A 207 -7.50 4.38 -3.03
N GLY A 208 -8.61 4.67 -3.70
CA GLY A 208 -9.85 3.93 -3.47
C GLY A 208 -9.75 2.48 -3.97
N TYR A 209 -10.74 1.66 -3.63
CA TYR A 209 -10.79 0.22 -3.92
C TYR A 209 -10.90 -0.13 -5.41
N LEU A 210 -11.56 0.73 -6.20
CA LEU A 210 -11.72 0.59 -7.66
C LEU A 210 -10.64 1.34 -8.44
N GLU A 211 -9.77 2.08 -7.74
CA GLU A 211 -8.65 2.86 -8.31
C GLU A 211 -9.10 3.97 -9.27
N ALA A 212 -10.35 4.42 -9.18
CA ALA A 212 -10.83 5.58 -9.94
C ALA A 212 -10.45 6.89 -9.23
N HIS A 213 -10.32 6.87 -7.90
CA HIS A 213 -9.92 8.02 -7.09
C HIS A 213 -8.66 7.77 -6.24
N MET A 214 -7.94 8.85 -5.94
CA MET A 214 -6.84 8.88 -4.96
C MET A 214 -7.01 10.07 -4.00
N LEU A 215 -6.84 9.80 -2.72
CA LEU A 215 -6.69 10.81 -1.67
C LEU A 215 -5.21 11.12 -1.50
N THR A 216 -4.89 12.40 -1.32
CA THR A 216 -3.54 12.89 -1.00
C THR A 216 -3.61 13.87 0.15
N TYR A 217 -2.59 13.88 1.01
CA TYR A 217 -2.53 14.75 2.17
C TYR A 217 -1.14 15.35 2.37
N SER A 218 -1.11 16.68 2.48
CA SER A 218 0.06 17.47 2.86
C SER A 218 -0.24 18.23 4.15
N TYR A 219 0.76 18.40 5.03
CA TYR A 219 0.60 19.28 6.19
C TYR A 219 0.72 20.74 5.72
N THR A 220 -0.30 21.55 5.98
CA THR A 220 -0.33 22.97 5.62
C THR A 220 0.04 23.85 6.81
N ASN A 221 -0.46 23.52 8.01
CA ASN A 221 -0.33 24.37 9.19
C ASN A 221 -0.08 23.57 10.48
N PHE A 222 0.44 24.26 11.50
CA PHE A 222 0.40 23.82 12.89
C PHE A 222 -0.66 24.64 13.64
N LEU A 223 -1.75 24.01 14.07
CA LEU A 223 -2.79 24.62 14.92
C LEU A 223 -2.75 23.95 16.29
N ASN A 224 -2.56 24.74 17.36
CA ASN A 224 -2.57 24.26 18.76
C ASN A 224 -1.62 23.07 19.03
N GLY A 225 -0.49 23.00 18.33
CA GLY A 225 0.48 21.89 18.43
C GLY A 225 0.16 20.66 17.56
N ILE A 226 -1.01 20.62 16.91
CA ILE A 226 -1.43 19.58 15.98
C ILE A 226 -1.07 20.00 14.55
N ARG A 227 -0.54 19.07 13.74
CA ARG A 227 -0.31 19.30 12.32
C ARG A 227 -1.61 19.06 11.55
N VAL A 228 -2.21 20.12 11.03
CA VAL A 228 -3.38 20.03 10.15
C VAL A 228 -2.95 20.15 8.69
N GLY A 229 -3.75 19.59 7.81
CA GLY A 229 -3.49 19.57 6.38
C GLY A 229 -4.78 19.65 5.57
N ARG A 230 -4.65 19.96 4.29
CA ARG A 230 -5.78 19.94 3.34
C ARG A 230 -5.75 18.64 2.54
N PRO A 231 -6.62 17.67 2.86
CA PRO A 231 -6.80 16.52 1.99
C PRO A 231 -7.34 16.98 0.63
N ARG A 232 -6.76 16.42 -0.44
CA ARG A 232 -7.26 16.57 -1.82
C ARG A 232 -7.60 15.21 -2.38
N VAL A 233 -8.82 15.09 -2.87
CA VAL A 233 -9.32 13.94 -3.62
C VAL A 233 -9.04 14.20 -5.10
N TRP A 234 -8.60 13.18 -5.83
CA TRP A 234 -8.31 13.24 -7.25
C TRP A 234 -9.06 12.11 -7.95
N ARG A 235 -9.77 12.38 -9.04
CA ARG A 235 -10.10 11.35 -10.02
C ARG A 235 -8.86 11.10 -10.88
N ILE A 236 -8.59 9.86 -11.24
CA ILE A 236 -7.34 9.45 -11.91
C ILE A 236 -7.45 9.57 -13.43
N ASP A 237 -8.56 9.15 -14.04
CA ASP A 237 -8.80 9.24 -15.49
C ASP A 237 -10.19 9.85 -15.80
N PRO A 238 -10.27 11.07 -16.37
CA PRO A 238 -9.20 12.06 -16.48
C PRO A 238 -8.83 12.65 -15.12
N LEU A 239 -7.61 13.20 -15.01
CA LEU A 239 -7.09 13.79 -13.78
C LEU A 239 -7.84 15.06 -13.39
N GLU A 240 -8.70 14.98 -12.37
CA GLU A 240 -9.46 16.10 -11.82
C GLU A 240 -9.30 16.16 -10.31
N SER A 241 -9.17 17.38 -9.76
CA SER A 241 -8.96 17.61 -8.33
C SER A 241 -10.20 18.14 -7.63
N PHE A 242 -10.47 17.61 -6.45
CA PHE A 242 -11.62 17.92 -5.62
C PHE A 242 -11.11 18.36 -4.24
N GLU A 243 -11.35 19.62 -3.87
CA GLU A 243 -10.93 20.14 -2.57
C GLU A 243 -11.90 19.70 -1.47
N VAL A 244 -11.36 19.11 -0.40
CA VAL A 244 -12.13 18.83 0.82
C VAL A 244 -12.18 20.13 1.64
N PRO A 245 -13.36 20.67 2.01
CA PRO A 245 -13.51 22.05 2.51
C PRO A 245 -13.08 22.27 3.97
N LEU A 246 -12.18 21.44 4.51
CA LEU A 246 -11.74 21.49 5.92
C LEU A 246 -10.26 21.15 6.06
N ASP A 247 -9.57 21.87 6.95
CA ASP A 247 -8.27 21.46 7.48
C ASP A 247 -8.52 20.32 8.51
N ILE A 248 -8.11 19.09 8.18
CA ILE A 248 -8.41 17.88 8.97
C ILE A 248 -7.11 17.31 9.55
N ASP A 249 -7.10 16.93 10.84
CA ASP A 249 -6.05 16.04 11.36
C ASP A 249 -6.36 14.58 10.99
N MET A 250 -5.72 14.12 9.91
CA MET A 250 -5.87 12.73 9.42
C MET A 250 -5.37 11.66 10.40
N LYS A 251 -4.59 11.98 11.45
CA LYS A 251 -4.25 10.99 12.48
C LYS A 251 -5.43 10.69 13.40
N ALA A 252 -6.25 11.71 13.68
CA ALA A 252 -7.45 11.57 14.48
C ALA A 252 -8.68 11.17 13.63
N HIS A 253 -8.70 11.55 12.35
CA HIS A 253 -9.84 11.39 11.45
C HIS A 253 -9.39 10.76 10.11
N PRO A 254 -9.18 9.43 10.05
CA PRO A 254 -8.82 8.78 8.80
C PRO A 254 -9.98 8.87 7.80
N LEU A 255 -9.69 9.42 6.62
CA LEU A 255 -10.63 9.46 5.50
C LEU A 255 -10.71 8.06 4.85
N HIS A 256 -11.93 7.57 4.69
CA HIS A 256 -12.18 6.25 4.10
C HIS A 256 -13.28 6.30 3.02
N TRP A 257 -13.12 5.44 2.01
CA TRP A 257 -13.99 5.28 0.84
C TRP A 257 -15.09 4.25 1.05
N SER A 258 -16.24 4.43 0.41
CA SER A 258 -17.17 3.34 0.14
C SER A 258 -16.59 2.33 -0.86
N SER A 259 -17.13 1.11 -0.87
CA SER A 259 -16.78 0.05 -1.83
C SER A 259 -16.92 0.46 -3.29
N ASP A 260 -17.84 1.38 -3.58
CA ASP A 260 -18.14 1.88 -4.92
C ASP A 260 -17.51 3.23 -5.24
N GLU A 261 -16.63 3.75 -4.36
CA GLU A 261 -15.96 5.07 -4.40
C GLU A 261 -16.85 6.31 -4.55
N ASN A 262 -18.17 6.14 -4.69
CA ASN A 262 -19.15 7.23 -4.80
C ASN A 262 -19.33 8.01 -3.50
N TRP A 263 -18.76 7.55 -2.40
CA TRP A 263 -18.84 8.21 -1.10
C TRP A 263 -17.49 8.15 -0.39
N PHE A 264 -17.20 9.20 0.36
CA PHE A 264 -16.25 9.12 1.46
C PHE A 264 -16.87 9.70 2.73
N ALA A 265 -16.29 9.30 3.87
CA ALA A 265 -16.73 9.75 5.17
C ALA A 265 -15.56 10.25 6.02
N TYR A 266 -15.86 11.23 6.85
CA TYR A 266 -15.06 11.69 7.98
C TYR A 266 -16.00 12.08 9.11
N HIS A 267 -15.48 12.24 10.31
CA HIS A 267 -16.25 12.68 11.45
C HIS A 267 -15.70 13.98 12.03
N ASP A 268 -16.53 14.56 12.89
CA ASP A 268 -16.23 15.57 13.89
C ASP A 268 -16.65 14.96 15.26
N ILE A 269 -16.52 15.70 16.36
CA ILE A 269 -16.80 15.20 17.71
C ILE A 269 -18.23 14.63 17.86
N ASP A 270 -19.22 15.31 17.28
CA ASP A 270 -20.66 14.97 17.39
C ASP A 270 -21.35 14.78 16.03
N THR A 271 -20.61 14.76 14.91
CA THR A 271 -21.20 14.74 13.55
C THR A 271 -20.43 13.85 12.61
N LEU A 272 -21.13 12.90 11.99
CA LEU A 272 -20.66 12.18 10.81
C LEU A 272 -20.89 13.04 9.57
N ARG A 273 -19.85 13.29 8.78
CA ARG A 273 -19.92 14.03 7.52
C ARG A 273 -19.64 13.05 6.37
N LEU A 274 -20.59 13.00 5.44
CA LEU A 274 -20.51 12.20 4.22
C LEU A 274 -20.43 13.16 3.05
N MET A 275 -19.68 12.78 2.02
CA MET A 275 -19.60 13.57 0.81
C MET A 275 -19.65 12.63 -0.39
N GLN A 276 -20.57 12.93 -1.30
CA GLN A 276 -20.83 12.14 -2.49
C GLN A 276 -19.89 12.59 -3.61
N LEU A 277 -19.31 11.63 -4.32
CA LEU A 277 -18.45 11.84 -5.47
C LEU A 277 -19.16 11.36 -6.75
N PRO A 278 -18.92 12.02 -7.91
CA PRO A 278 -18.11 13.23 -8.11
C PRO A 278 -18.87 14.55 -7.82
N SER A 279 -20.13 14.50 -7.35
CA SER A 279 -20.99 15.68 -7.20
C SER A 279 -20.56 16.67 -6.11
N MET A 280 -19.68 16.24 -5.19
CA MET A 280 -19.24 17.00 -4.01
C MET A 280 -20.37 17.39 -3.04
N GLU A 281 -21.54 16.73 -3.15
CA GLU A 281 -22.67 17.01 -2.27
C GLU A 281 -22.36 16.54 -0.84
N GLN A 282 -22.50 17.45 0.13
CA GLN A 282 -22.20 17.18 1.53
C GLN A 282 -23.48 16.88 2.32
N HIS A 283 -23.49 15.71 2.97
CA HIS A 283 -24.51 15.34 3.94
C HIS A 283 -23.91 15.28 5.35
N GLN A 284 -24.70 15.65 6.36
CA GLN A 284 -24.29 15.61 7.76
C GLN A 284 -25.32 14.85 8.60
N ILE A 285 -24.84 13.97 9.47
CA ILE A 285 -25.65 13.17 10.38
C ILE A 285 -25.11 13.40 11.79
N ILE A 286 -25.94 13.98 12.67
CA ILE A 286 -25.56 14.23 14.07
C ILE A 286 -25.52 12.89 14.81
N VAL A 287 -24.34 12.54 15.33
CA VAL A 287 -24.09 11.33 16.12
C VAL A 287 -23.27 11.77 17.33
N PRO A 288 -23.90 12.06 18.48
CA PRO A 288 -23.20 12.58 19.64
C PRO A 288 -22.14 11.59 20.16
N ASN A 289 -20.98 12.11 20.58
CA ASN A 289 -19.81 11.34 21.03
C ASN A 289 -19.32 10.27 20.02
N LEU A 290 -19.36 10.57 18.73
CA LEU A 290 -18.88 9.68 17.68
C LEU A 290 -17.38 9.41 17.84
N GLN A 291 -17.00 8.14 17.87
CA GLN A 291 -15.61 7.73 17.97
C GLN A 291 -14.97 7.61 16.58
N PRO A 292 -13.63 7.76 16.48
CA PRO A 292 -12.91 7.67 15.21
C PRO A 292 -12.91 6.26 14.59
N THR A 293 -13.32 5.22 15.33
CA THR A 293 -13.47 3.88 14.78
C THR A 293 -14.66 3.82 13.81
N MET A 294 -14.35 3.98 12.53
CA MET A 294 -15.28 3.86 11.40
C MET A 294 -14.79 2.73 10.49
N CYS A 295 -15.71 1.95 9.92
CA CYS A 295 -15.32 0.84 9.03
C CYS A 295 -16.33 0.62 7.91
N TRP A 296 -15.90 0.85 6.67
CA TRP A 296 -16.72 0.61 5.47
C TRP A 296 -16.79 -0.86 5.11
N SER A 297 -17.95 -1.27 4.61
CA SER A 297 -18.16 -2.58 4.01
C SER A 297 -17.39 -2.69 2.68
N PRO A 298 -16.61 -3.77 2.46
CA PRO A 298 -15.85 -3.97 1.22
C PRO A 298 -16.66 -3.99 -0.08
N ASN A 299 -17.93 -4.42 -0.06
CA ASN A 299 -18.74 -4.68 -1.27
C ASN A 299 -20.18 -4.11 -1.20
N LYS A 300 -20.58 -3.43 -0.12
CA LYS A 300 -21.94 -2.89 0.07
C LYS A 300 -21.88 -1.43 0.57
N PRO A 301 -22.94 -0.63 0.37
CA PRO A 301 -22.99 0.78 0.79
C PRO A 301 -23.25 0.94 2.31
N PHE A 302 -22.54 0.16 3.13
CA PHE A 302 -22.67 0.15 4.58
C PHE A 302 -21.43 0.70 5.27
N LEU A 303 -21.66 1.52 6.30
CA LEU A 303 -20.64 2.12 7.15
C LEU A 303 -20.94 1.78 8.61
N ALA A 304 -20.03 1.07 9.25
CA ALA A 304 -20.08 0.76 10.68
C ALA A 304 -19.47 1.91 11.49
N ILE A 305 -20.16 2.36 12.53
CA ILE A 305 -19.71 3.42 13.45
C ILE A 305 -20.00 3.07 14.91
N TRP A 306 -19.23 3.66 15.82
CA TRP A 306 -19.35 3.51 17.27
C TRP A 306 -19.52 4.88 17.94
N ALA A 307 -20.49 5.01 18.84
CA ALA A 307 -20.74 6.23 19.61
C ALA A 307 -20.81 5.92 21.11
N ILE A 308 -20.08 6.69 21.93
CA ILE A 308 -20.02 6.46 23.37
C ILE A 308 -21.20 7.12 24.08
N GLY A 309 -21.84 6.38 24.98
CA GLY A 309 -22.93 6.88 25.80
C GLY A 309 -22.47 8.00 26.74
N LYS A 310 -23.36 8.96 27.08
CA LYS A 310 -23.02 10.00 28.06
C LYS A 310 -22.86 9.36 29.45
N GLN A 311 -21.65 9.44 30.01
CA GLN A 311 -21.32 8.91 31.34
C GLN A 311 -21.04 10.04 32.33
N GLU A 312 -21.61 9.95 33.54
CA GLU A 312 -21.18 10.73 34.70
C GLU A 312 -20.65 9.77 35.78
N THR A 313 -19.45 10.03 36.30
CA THR A 313 -18.90 9.25 37.42
C THR A 313 -19.17 9.98 38.72
N ILE A 314 -19.95 9.38 39.62
CA ILE A 314 -20.26 9.93 40.94
C ILE A 314 -19.51 9.15 42.01
N GLU A 315 -18.76 9.84 42.86
CA GLU A 315 -18.14 9.25 44.04
C GLU A 315 -19.20 9.00 45.13
N LYS A 316 -19.33 7.76 45.61
CA LYS A 316 -20.13 7.45 46.80
C LYS A 316 -19.22 7.12 47.97
N LYS A 317 -19.41 7.81 49.09
CA LYS A 317 -18.82 7.41 50.37
C LYS A 317 -19.58 6.22 50.92
N LYS A 318 -18.90 5.09 51.19
CA LYS A 318 -19.48 4.00 51.98
C LYS A 318 -19.84 4.53 53.37
N GLN A 319 -21.09 4.39 53.79
CA GLN A 319 -21.45 4.57 55.20
C GLN A 319 -21.01 3.31 55.96
N GLN A 320 -20.07 3.44 56.89
CA GLN A 320 -19.72 2.35 57.81
C GLN A 320 -20.96 1.95 58.61
N GLY A 321 -21.37 0.68 58.50
CA GLY A 321 -22.39 0.11 59.38
C GLY A 321 -21.87 0.11 60.81
N LYS A 322 -22.62 0.72 61.73
CA LYS A 322 -22.28 0.78 63.16
C LYS A 322 -22.22 -0.62 63.78
N ASN A 323 -21.03 -1.21 63.89
CA ASN A 323 -20.78 -2.30 64.82
C ASN A 323 -20.22 -1.75 66.12
N THR A 324 -20.93 -2.00 67.21
CA THR A 324 -20.55 -1.63 68.57
C THR A 324 -19.61 -2.67 69.17
N GLY A 325 -18.38 -2.29 69.53
CA GLY A 325 -17.66 -3.02 70.59
C GLY A 325 -16.18 -3.33 70.37
N LYS A 326 -15.34 -2.32 70.70
CA LYS A 326 -14.02 -2.43 71.34
C LYS A 326 -12.75 -2.84 70.57
N GLU A 327 -11.72 -2.07 70.98
CA GLU A 327 -10.28 -2.31 70.98
C GLU A 327 -9.53 -2.18 69.64
N GLN A 328 -8.69 -1.13 69.62
CA GLN A 328 -7.91 -0.68 68.47
C GLN A 328 -6.70 -1.58 68.23
N ILE A 329 -6.46 -1.88 66.96
CA ILE A 329 -5.13 -2.04 66.40
C ILE A 329 -5.06 -0.99 65.29
N ASP A 330 -4.11 -0.05 65.39
CA ASP A 330 -3.97 1.01 64.40
C ASP A 330 -3.39 0.41 63.10
N VAL A 331 -4.29 0.06 62.19
CA VAL A 331 -4.01 -0.10 60.76
C VAL A 331 -4.54 1.16 60.09
N GLU A 332 -3.78 1.74 59.16
CA GLU A 332 -4.27 2.85 58.35
C GLU A 332 -5.42 2.35 57.46
N ASP A 333 -6.66 2.63 57.85
CA ASP A 333 -7.86 2.33 57.05
C ASP A 333 -7.81 3.16 55.75
N GLU A 334 -7.35 2.55 54.66
CA GLU A 334 -7.55 3.09 53.31
C GLU A 334 -9.06 3.19 53.05
N GLU A 335 -9.60 4.42 52.99
CA GLU A 335 -11.00 4.64 52.63
C GLU A 335 -11.30 4.07 51.22
N GLU A 336 -11.92 2.90 51.15
CA GLU A 336 -12.43 2.34 49.89
C GLU A 336 -13.50 3.26 49.27
N LYS A 337 -13.07 4.11 48.34
CA LYS A 337 -13.94 4.99 47.55
C LYS A 337 -14.68 4.17 46.49
N GLU A 338 -15.99 4.02 46.65
CA GLU A 338 -16.82 3.31 45.67
C GLU A 338 -17.35 4.28 44.60
N TYR A 339 -16.76 4.21 43.41
CA TYR A 339 -17.17 4.98 42.23
C TYR A 339 -18.41 4.34 41.58
N THR A 340 -19.48 5.11 41.37
CA THR A 340 -20.65 4.68 40.57
C THR A 340 -20.72 5.50 39.29
N THR A 341 -20.51 4.85 38.14
CA THR A 341 -20.78 5.46 36.82
C THR A 341 -22.27 5.37 36.50
N ILE A 342 -22.88 6.50 36.17
CA ILE A 342 -24.26 6.61 35.67
C ILE A 342 -24.20 6.85 34.17
N TYR A 343 -24.92 6.02 33.40
CA TYR A 343 -25.08 6.16 31.96
C TYR A 343 -26.38 6.92 31.67
N HIS A 344 -26.27 8.16 31.18
CA HIS A 344 -27.42 8.97 30.72
C HIS A 344 -27.93 8.51 29.35
N SER A 345 -27.02 8.03 28.51
CA SER A 345 -27.32 7.20 27.35
C SER A 345 -26.30 6.06 27.31
N PRO A 346 -26.66 4.86 26.82
CA PRO A 346 -25.71 3.78 26.66
C PRO A 346 -24.95 3.91 25.33
N SER A 347 -23.75 3.34 25.25
CA SER A 347 -22.96 3.34 24.01
C SER A 347 -23.58 2.46 22.93
N GLN A 348 -23.40 2.83 21.66
CA GLN A 348 -24.12 2.24 20.52
C GLN A 348 -23.21 1.93 19.34
N LEU A 349 -23.29 0.68 18.89
CA LEU A 349 -22.82 0.21 17.58
C LEU A 349 -23.93 0.52 16.57
N ARG A 350 -23.59 1.10 15.41
CA ARG A 350 -24.57 1.41 14.36
C ARG A 350 -24.04 1.02 12.98
N ILE A 351 -24.94 0.55 12.11
CA ILE A 351 -24.69 0.35 10.68
C ILE A 351 -25.55 1.35 9.90
N LEU A 352 -24.88 2.24 9.15
CA LEU A 352 -25.48 3.24 8.29
C LEU A 352 -25.51 2.73 6.84
N ASN A 353 -26.67 2.75 6.19
CA ASN A 353 -26.77 2.65 4.74
C ASN A 353 -26.58 4.05 4.14
N VAL A 354 -25.44 4.30 3.50
CA VAL A 354 -25.12 5.66 3.02
C VAL A 354 -25.97 6.09 1.84
N LYS A 355 -26.45 5.15 1.00
CA LYS A 355 -27.34 5.45 -0.12
C LYS A 355 -28.76 5.82 0.31
N LYS A 356 -29.17 5.42 1.52
CA LYS A 356 -30.45 5.82 2.14
C LYS A 356 -30.30 6.92 3.19
N LEU A 357 -29.07 7.24 3.61
CA LEU A 357 -28.73 8.09 4.75
C LEU A 357 -29.46 7.68 6.05
N GLN A 358 -29.66 6.37 6.26
CA GLN A 358 -30.44 5.81 7.36
C GLN A 358 -29.71 4.66 8.06
N PHE A 359 -29.80 4.60 9.39
CA PHE A 359 -29.28 3.50 10.18
C PHE A 359 -30.20 2.28 10.03
N GLU A 360 -29.66 1.18 9.49
CA GLU A 360 -30.40 -0.08 9.32
C GLU A 360 -30.21 -1.04 10.50
N ALA A 361 -29.14 -0.88 11.29
CA ALA A 361 -28.94 -1.61 12.55
C ALA A 361 -28.41 -0.69 13.65
N VAL A 362 -28.91 -0.88 14.87
CA VAL A 362 -28.40 -0.25 16.10
C VAL A 362 -28.36 -1.31 17.21
N LYS A 363 -27.18 -1.53 17.79
CA LYS A 363 -26.97 -2.44 18.94
C LYS A 363 -26.36 -1.66 20.09
N THR A 364 -26.92 -1.83 21.28
CA THR A 364 -26.40 -1.22 22.51
C THR A 364 -25.28 -2.10 23.09
N ALA A 365 -24.16 -1.50 23.48
CA ALA A 365 -23.07 -2.18 24.17
C ALA A 365 -22.72 -1.40 25.44
N PHE A 366 -23.16 -1.90 26.59
CA PHE A 366 -23.14 -1.16 27.86
C PHE A 366 -21.73 -1.02 28.47
N ASP A 367 -20.98 -2.13 28.54
CA ASP A 367 -19.69 -2.19 29.23
C ASP A 367 -18.48 -1.97 28.30
N ALA A 368 -18.72 -1.71 27.02
CA ALA A 368 -17.68 -1.61 26.01
C ALA A 368 -16.95 -0.25 26.09
N VAL A 369 -15.63 -0.31 26.22
CA VAL A 369 -14.73 0.85 26.29
C VAL A 369 -14.03 1.10 24.96
N GLU A 370 -13.58 0.02 24.31
CA GLU A 370 -12.99 0.06 22.97
C GLU A 370 -13.78 -0.87 22.06
N VAL A 371 -13.95 -0.46 20.80
CA VAL A 371 -14.59 -1.26 19.76
C VAL A 371 -13.69 -1.30 18.54
N TYR A 372 -13.50 -2.50 17.99
CA TYR A 372 -12.89 -2.71 16.69
C TYR A 372 -13.91 -3.38 15.75
N PHE A 373 -14.04 -2.86 14.53
CA PHE A 373 -14.93 -3.38 13.50
C PHE A 373 -14.15 -4.14 12.43
N SER A 374 -14.69 -5.28 11.98
CA SER A 374 -14.15 -6.01 10.83
C SER A 374 -15.25 -6.68 10.01
N TRP A 375 -15.32 -6.30 8.74
CA TRP A 375 -16.20 -6.91 7.75
C TRP A 375 -15.60 -8.19 7.17
N SER A 376 -16.46 -9.18 6.89
CA SER A 376 -16.09 -10.28 6.00
C SER A 376 -15.83 -9.74 4.58
N LEU A 377 -14.93 -10.36 3.82
CA LEU A 377 -14.55 -9.87 2.49
C LEU A 377 -15.77 -9.76 1.56
N ASN A 378 -16.68 -10.73 1.62
CA ASN A 378 -17.94 -10.73 0.87
C ASN A 378 -19.02 -9.75 1.38
N SER A 379 -18.78 -9.04 2.49
CA SER A 379 -19.73 -8.10 3.14
C SER A 379 -21.07 -8.72 3.57
N GLU A 380 -21.11 -10.03 3.83
CA GLU A 380 -22.27 -10.68 4.44
C GLU A 380 -22.30 -10.50 5.96
N PHE A 381 -21.13 -10.36 6.60
CA PHE A 381 -20.98 -10.26 8.05
C PHE A 381 -20.12 -9.06 8.46
N LEU A 382 -20.44 -8.48 9.61
CA LEU A 382 -19.60 -7.54 10.35
C LEU A 382 -19.45 -8.06 11.77
N ILE A 383 -18.23 -8.15 12.29
CA ILE A 383 -17.99 -8.33 13.73
C ILE A 383 -17.56 -7.00 14.33
N ALA A 384 -18.21 -6.61 15.43
CA ALA A 384 -17.72 -5.62 16.36
C ALA A 384 -17.12 -6.33 17.59
N ILE A 385 -15.81 -6.22 17.77
CA ILE A 385 -15.09 -6.74 18.94
C ILE A 385 -15.08 -5.64 19.99
N CYS A 386 -15.86 -5.84 21.05
CA CYS A 386 -15.99 -4.92 22.18
C CYS A 386 -15.07 -5.36 23.31
N SER A 387 -14.14 -4.49 23.72
CA SER A 387 -13.30 -4.65 24.92
C SER A 387 -14.07 -4.09 26.12
N ASN A 388 -14.44 -4.97 27.07
CA ASN A 388 -15.39 -4.61 28.12
C ASN A 388 -14.69 -4.30 29.45
N GLN A 389 -15.17 -3.27 30.14
CA GLN A 389 -14.75 -2.94 31.51
C GLN A 389 -15.96 -2.64 32.41
N VAL A 390 -15.94 -3.18 33.62
CA VAL A 390 -16.93 -2.92 34.66
C VAL A 390 -16.19 -2.36 35.88
N ARG A 391 -16.62 -1.20 36.40
CA ARG A 391 -15.96 -0.52 37.53
C ARG A 391 -14.44 -0.30 37.34
N LYS A 392 -14.00 0.01 36.12
CA LYS A 392 -12.58 0.14 35.69
C LYS A 392 -11.77 -1.17 35.69
N THR A 393 -12.38 -2.32 35.97
CA THR A 393 -11.76 -3.64 35.82
C THR A 393 -12.13 -4.22 34.46
N LYS A 394 -11.17 -4.75 33.71
CA LYS A 394 -11.42 -5.42 32.42
C LYS A 394 -12.12 -6.78 32.65
N VAL A 395 -13.15 -7.08 31.85
CA VAL A 395 -14.01 -8.28 32.02
C VAL A 395 -14.02 -9.13 30.75
N GLY A 396 -12.92 -9.11 29.99
CA GLY A 396 -12.79 -9.78 28.69
C GLY A 396 -13.45 -9.00 27.54
N CYS A 397 -13.89 -9.73 26.53
CA CYS A 397 -14.40 -9.17 25.27
C CYS A 397 -15.78 -9.73 24.90
N THR A 398 -16.55 -8.98 24.12
CA THR A 398 -17.80 -9.44 23.49
C THR A 398 -17.73 -9.22 21.99
N LEU A 399 -18.03 -10.26 21.20
CA LEU A 399 -18.21 -10.17 19.77
C LEU A 399 -19.69 -9.98 19.47
N GLU A 400 -20.02 -8.91 18.76
CA GLU A 400 -21.33 -8.66 18.19
C GLU A 400 -21.24 -8.87 16.67
N LEU A 401 -21.76 -9.99 16.18
CA LEU A 401 -21.77 -10.35 14.76
C LEU A 401 -23.09 -9.93 14.12
N PHE A 402 -23.04 -8.95 13.23
CA PHE A 402 -24.17 -8.47 12.44
C PHE A 402 -24.25 -9.25 11.14
N ARG A 403 -25.44 -9.79 10.85
CA ARG A 403 -25.75 -10.57 9.63
C ARG A 403 -26.35 -9.67 8.56
N VAL A 404 -25.48 -8.95 7.85
CA VAL A 404 -25.82 -7.83 6.96
C VAL A 404 -26.40 -8.27 5.60
N SER A 405 -26.47 -9.57 5.33
CA SER A 405 -27.27 -10.14 4.23
C SER A 405 -28.67 -10.58 4.65
N GLU A 406 -28.97 -10.66 5.94
CA GLU A 406 -30.27 -11.09 6.45
C GLU A 406 -31.20 -9.88 6.71
N LYS A 407 -32.51 -10.10 6.58
CA LYS A 407 -33.51 -9.05 6.80
C LYS A 407 -33.46 -8.57 8.25
N ASP A 408 -33.58 -7.25 8.46
CA ASP A 408 -33.55 -6.58 9.75
C ASP A 408 -32.19 -6.71 10.51
N ILE A 409 -31.15 -7.21 9.84
CA ILE A 409 -29.74 -7.34 10.31
C ILE A 409 -29.64 -7.92 11.74
N PRO A 410 -29.96 -9.22 11.94
CA PRO A 410 -29.86 -9.85 13.24
C PRO A 410 -28.42 -9.86 13.75
N VAL A 411 -28.28 -9.80 15.09
CA VAL A 411 -26.98 -9.69 15.77
C VAL A 411 -26.78 -10.88 16.70
N ASP A 412 -25.79 -11.72 16.39
CA ASP A 412 -25.32 -12.80 17.26
C ASP A 412 -24.28 -12.28 18.27
N THR A 413 -24.53 -12.47 19.56
CA THR A 413 -23.58 -12.08 20.62
C THR A 413 -22.80 -13.28 21.15
N LEU A 414 -21.47 -13.20 21.14
CA LEU A 414 -20.55 -14.18 21.74
C LEU A 414 -19.67 -13.50 22.81
N VAL A 415 -19.77 -13.95 24.06
CA VAL A 415 -18.96 -13.42 25.17
C VAL A 415 -17.71 -14.28 25.37
N ILE A 416 -16.53 -13.67 25.33
CA ILE A 416 -15.23 -14.30 25.56
C ILE A 416 -14.64 -13.70 26.84
N LYS A 417 -14.47 -14.53 27.87
CA LYS A 417 -13.94 -14.10 29.19
C LYS A 417 -12.45 -13.75 29.19
N GLU A 418 -11.78 -13.99 28.07
CA GLU A 418 -10.36 -13.79 27.85
C GLU A 418 -10.15 -12.56 26.97
N ASP A 419 -8.98 -11.93 27.07
CA ASP A 419 -8.58 -10.83 26.19
C ASP A 419 -8.35 -11.34 24.76
N ILE A 420 -8.70 -10.51 23.76
CA ILE A 420 -8.44 -10.79 22.35
C ILE A 420 -7.24 -9.98 21.88
N ILE A 421 -6.23 -10.67 21.35
CA ILE A 421 -4.99 -10.08 20.84
C ILE A 421 -5.04 -9.89 19.33
N ASN A 422 -5.71 -10.78 18.59
CA ASN A 422 -5.76 -10.71 17.13
C ASN A 422 -7.02 -11.40 16.60
N PHE A 423 -7.48 -10.95 15.43
CA PHE A 423 -8.67 -11.47 14.74
C PHE A 423 -8.45 -11.40 13.24
N ARG A 424 -8.84 -12.44 12.50
CA ARG A 424 -8.89 -12.44 11.03
C ARG A 424 -10.05 -13.28 10.50
N TRP A 425 -10.82 -12.72 9.58
CA TRP A 425 -11.73 -13.46 8.70
C TRP A 425 -10.95 -14.36 7.73
N GLU A 426 -11.48 -15.54 7.45
CA GLU A 426 -11.10 -16.30 6.27
C GLU A 426 -11.65 -15.56 5.00
N PRO A 427 -10.88 -15.43 3.91
CA PRO A 427 -11.31 -14.64 2.75
C PRO A 427 -12.52 -15.20 1.99
N ILE A 428 -12.62 -16.53 1.88
CA ILE A 428 -13.62 -17.21 1.04
C ILE A 428 -14.78 -17.76 1.86
N ASN A 429 -14.48 -18.54 2.91
CA ASN A 429 -15.49 -19.19 3.74
C ASN A 429 -15.97 -18.29 4.89
N CYS A 430 -17.09 -18.66 5.50
CA CYS A 430 -17.67 -17.96 6.64
C CYS A 430 -16.99 -18.34 7.98
N HIS A 431 -15.65 -18.44 8.00
CA HIS A 431 -14.87 -18.71 9.21
C HIS A 431 -14.09 -17.48 9.67
N PHE A 432 -13.73 -17.45 10.94
CA PHE A 432 -12.77 -16.49 11.47
C PHE A 432 -11.89 -17.12 12.54
N ALA A 433 -10.68 -16.59 12.70
CA ALA A 433 -9.73 -17.00 13.72
C ALA A 433 -9.47 -15.85 14.71
N LEU A 434 -9.29 -16.22 15.97
CA LEU A 434 -8.99 -15.35 17.10
C LEU A 434 -7.72 -15.83 17.82
N LEU A 435 -6.89 -14.91 18.29
CA LEU A 435 -5.94 -15.15 19.38
C LEU A 435 -6.55 -14.62 20.66
N GLN A 436 -6.89 -15.52 21.60
CA GLN A 436 -7.48 -15.17 22.90
C GLN A 436 -6.64 -15.68 24.08
N GLY A 437 -6.64 -14.95 25.19
CA GLY A 437 -5.93 -15.32 26.43
C GLY A 437 -4.76 -14.40 26.77
N GLU A 438 -3.73 -14.95 27.42
CA GLU A 438 -2.57 -14.19 27.90
C GLU A 438 -1.66 -13.73 26.75
N SER A 439 -1.22 -12.47 26.77
CA SER A 439 -0.39 -11.84 25.74
C SER A 439 0.86 -12.62 25.32
N ARG A 440 1.46 -13.39 26.24
CA ARG A 440 2.70 -14.16 25.97
C ARG A 440 2.47 -15.54 25.35
N ARG A 441 1.31 -16.13 25.58
CA ARG A 441 0.93 -17.48 25.13
C ARG A 441 -0.57 -17.54 24.84
N PRO A 442 -1.06 -16.79 23.83
CA PRO A 442 -2.45 -16.89 23.47
C PRO A 442 -2.82 -18.26 22.93
N THR A 443 -4.12 -18.49 22.95
CA THR A 443 -4.80 -19.64 22.40
C THR A 443 -5.42 -19.26 21.06
N PRO A 444 -4.95 -19.84 19.94
CA PRO A 444 -5.63 -19.71 18.67
C PRO A 444 -6.95 -20.49 18.68
N VAL A 445 -8.04 -19.83 18.27
CA VAL A 445 -9.38 -20.44 18.20
C VAL A 445 -10.04 -20.08 16.87
N ILE A 446 -10.56 -21.08 16.17
CA ILE A 446 -11.26 -20.93 14.90
C ILE A 446 -12.76 -21.14 15.13
N TYR A 447 -13.56 -20.21 14.62
CA TYR A 447 -15.01 -20.19 14.70
C TYR A 447 -15.62 -20.25 13.29
N SER A 448 -16.83 -20.79 13.20
CA SER A 448 -17.68 -20.77 12.01
C SER A 448 -18.92 -19.94 12.24
N THR A 449 -19.28 -19.16 11.24
CA THR A 449 -20.55 -18.46 11.15
C THR A 449 -21.32 -19.14 10.02
N LYS A 450 -22.19 -20.11 10.36
CA LYS A 450 -23.08 -20.69 9.35
C LYS A 450 -23.93 -19.57 8.73
N LYS A 451 -24.22 -19.68 7.43
CA LYS A 451 -25.03 -18.71 6.68
C LYS A 451 -26.38 -18.41 7.36
N SER A 452 -26.92 -19.37 8.10
CA SER A 452 -27.94 -19.16 9.12
C SER A 452 -27.58 -19.95 10.40
N GLY A 453 -27.94 -19.44 11.58
CA GLY A 453 -27.66 -20.07 12.87
C GLY A 453 -26.81 -19.19 13.79
N LYS A 454 -26.22 -19.79 14.83
CA LYS A 454 -25.34 -19.09 15.78
C LYS A 454 -23.87 -19.25 15.39
N ILE A 455 -22.99 -18.47 16.02
CA ILE A 455 -21.53 -18.66 15.95
C ILE A 455 -21.18 -20.00 16.64
N GLU A 456 -20.43 -20.87 15.94
CA GLU A 456 -19.97 -22.17 16.44
C GLU A 456 -18.44 -22.20 16.54
N MET A 457 -17.89 -22.70 17.64
CA MET A 457 -16.45 -22.92 17.77
C MET A 457 -16.05 -24.21 17.04
N LEU A 458 -15.20 -24.11 16.00
CA LEU A 458 -14.75 -25.27 15.23
C LEU A 458 -13.53 -25.96 15.84
N CYS A 459 -12.58 -25.18 16.32
CA CYS A 459 -11.32 -25.68 16.85
C CYS A 459 -10.74 -24.72 17.89
N LYS A 460 -10.29 -25.25 19.03
CA LYS A 460 -9.46 -24.55 20.01
C LYS A 460 -8.10 -25.23 20.03
N LEU A 461 -7.06 -24.52 19.58
CA LEU A 461 -5.70 -25.03 19.51
C LEU A 461 -4.98 -24.82 20.85
N GLU A 462 -3.91 -25.57 21.10
CA GLU A 462 -3.10 -25.40 22.33
C GLU A 462 -2.48 -23.99 22.41
N SER A 463 -2.40 -23.44 23.62
CA SER A 463 -1.83 -22.11 23.87
C SER A 463 -0.33 -22.07 23.57
N ARG A 464 0.12 -21.13 22.74
CA ARG A 464 1.50 -21.06 22.23
C ARG A 464 1.99 -19.62 22.05
N PRO A 465 3.30 -19.35 22.10
CA PRO A 465 3.85 -18.04 21.75
C PRO A 465 3.52 -17.72 20.29
N CYS A 466 2.58 -16.81 20.06
CA CYS A 466 2.20 -16.29 18.76
C CYS A 466 1.53 -14.92 18.96
N ASN A 467 1.56 -14.08 17.92
CA ASN A 467 0.99 -12.73 17.96
C ASN A 467 0.21 -12.36 16.69
N ASN A 468 0.40 -13.09 15.59
CA ASN A 468 -0.23 -12.81 14.30
C ASN A 468 -0.90 -14.03 13.68
N LEU A 469 -1.94 -13.74 12.90
CA LEU A 469 -2.73 -14.66 12.11
C LEU A 469 -2.77 -14.15 10.66
N PHE A 470 -2.54 -15.04 9.69
CA PHE A 470 -2.66 -14.72 8.25
C PHE A 470 -3.32 -15.88 7.50
N TRP A 471 -4.58 -15.71 7.09
CA TRP A 471 -5.23 -16.64 6.17
C TRP A 471 -4.67 -16.48 4.76
N ALA A 472 -4.57 -17.58 4.02
CA ALA A 472 -4.32 -17.55 2.58
C ALA A 472 -5.52 -16.91 1.85
N PRO A 473 -5.30 -16.12 0.79
CA PRO A 473 -6.36 -15.62 -0.09
C PRO A 473 -7.27 -16.72 -0.67
N SER A 474 -6.71 -17.91 -0.88
CA SER A 474 -7.39 -19.14 -1.31
C SER A 474 -8.26 -19.81 -0.21
N GLY A 475 -8.28 -19.28 1.01
CA GLY A 475 -8.93 -19.92 2.16
C GLY A 475 -8.14 -21.13 2.68
N ASP A 476 -8.79 -21.91 3.57
CA ASP A 476 -8.28 -23.09 4.29
C ASP A 476 -7.02 -22.89 5.17
N TYR A 477 -5.92 -22.46 4.57
CA TYR A 477 -4.63 -22.32 5.23
C TYR A 477 -4.58 -21.07 6.11
N LEU A 478 -4.38 -21.28 7.41
CA LEU A 478 -4.12 -20.26 8.42
C LEU A 478 -2.67 -20.34 8.88
N VAL A 479 -1.92 -19.26 8.69
CA VAL A 479 -0.61 -19.08 9.30
C VAL A 479 -0.79 -18.52 10.71
N ILE A 480 -0.22 -19.19 11.69
CA ILE A 480 -0.11 -18.75 13.08
C ILE A 480 1.37 -18.43 13.31
N ALA A 481 1.69 -17.17 13.60
CA ALA A 481 3.07 -16.68 13.62
C ALA A 481 3.44 -15.93 14.90
N GLN A 482 4.71 -16.03 15.27
CA GLN A 482 5.37 -15.19 16.28
C GLN A 482 6.35 -14.24 15.59
N LEU A 483 5.89 -13.06 15.20
CA LEU A 483 6.72 -12.05 14.54
C LEU A 483 7.54 -11.23 15.54
N SER A 484 8.76 -10.90 15.12
CA SER A 484 9.68 -10.02 15.84
C SER A 484 9.38 -8.56 15.51
N GLY A 485 9.01 -7.77 16.51
CA GLY A 485 8.64 -6.36 16.35
C GLY A 485 7.13 -6.12 16.21
N SER A 486 6.76 -4.89 15.80
CA SER A 486 5.37 -4.47 15.62
C SER A 486 4.77 -5.09 14.35
N GLY A 487 4.30 -6.34 14.45
CA GLY A 487 3.34 -6.85 13.48
C GLY A 487 2.12 -5.92 13.47
N ASN A 488 1.78 -5.37 12.30
CA ASN A 488 0.82 -4.27 12.17
C ASN A 488 -0.58 -4.66 12.68
N PHE A 489 -0.89 -4.27 13.92
CA PHE A 489 -2.21 -4.45 14.49
C PHE A 489 -3.18 -3.43 13.88
N TRP A 490 -4.29 -3.93 13.34
CA TRP A 490 -5.40 -3.21 12.69
C TRP A 490 -5.08 -2.23 11.53
N GLY A 491 -3.83 -2.04 11.14
CA GLY A 491 -3.44 -1.01 10.15
C GLY A 491 -3.53 0.43 10.68
N THR A 492 -3.88 0.62 11.96
CA THR A 492 -4.04 1.94 12.62
C THR A 492 -2.85 2.35 13.49
N GLY A 493 -1.77 1.56 13.51
CA GLY A 493 -0.51 1.92 14.16
C GLY A 493 -0.43 1.68 15.67
N ILE A 494 -1.44 1.05 16.29
CA ILE A 494 -1.41 0.69 17.72
C ILE A 494 -0.79 -0.72 17.89
N GLY A 495 0.49 -0.86 17.56
CA GLY A 495 1.26 -2.07 17.84
C GLY A 495 1.75 -2.09 19.29
N GLN A 496 1.38 -3.10 20.07
CA GLN A 496 2.13 -3.41 21.29
C GLN A 496 3.55 -3.85 20.91
N SER A 497 4.55 -3.41 21.70
CA SER A 497 5.96 -3.74 21.49
C SER A 497 6.15 -5.25 21.30
N GLY A 498 6.72 -5.63 20.16
CA GLY A 498 6.84 -7.03 19.76
C GLY A 498 7.66 -7.84 20.78
N MET A 499 7.18 -9.03 21.12
CA MET A 499 8.00 -10.01 21.83
C MET A 499 9.19 -10.41 20.96
N ALA A 500 10.39 -10.38 21.53
CA ALA A 500 11.53 -11.09 20.95
C ALA A 500 11.22 -12.60 20.96
N GLY A 501 10.85 -13.11 19.79
CA GLY A 501 10.47 -14.52 19.58
C GLY A 501 11.53 -15.28 18.80
N LEU A 502 11.39 -16.60 18.76
CA LEU A 502 12.23 -17.42 17.87
C LEU A 502 11.87 -17.24 16.39
N GLY A 503 10.72 -16.63 16.09
CA GLY A 503 10.19 -16.57 14.73
C GLY A 503 9.46 -17.85 14.34
N THR A 504 8.69 -18.45 15.26
CA THR A 504 7.92 -19.66 14.98
C THR A 504 6.77 -19.37 14.04
N ILE A 505 6.67 -20.17 12.98
CA ILE A 505 5.62 -20.09 11.95
C ILE A 505 4.99 -21.47 11.85
N GLU A 506 3.66 -21.51 11.88
CA GLU A 506 2.86 -22.72 11.78
C GLU A 506 1.79 -22.54 10.72
N ILE A 507 1.67 -23.48 9.79
CA ILE A 507 0.61 -23.52 8.79
C ILE A 507 -0.42 -24.57 9.22
N TYR A 508 -1.67 -24.17 9.38
CA TYR A 508 -2.79 -25.01 9.79
C TYR A 508 -3.88 -25.02 8.71
N SER A 509 -4.40 -26.18 8.36
CA SER A 509 -5.55 -26.32 7.45
C SER A 509 -6.84 -26.42 8.28
N ALA A 510 -7.77 -25.49 8.06
CA ALA A 510 -9.07 -25.45 8.74
C ALA A 510 -10.02 -26.57 8.28
N GLN A 511 -9.93 -26.99 7.02
CA GLN A 511 -10.69 -28.08 6.41
C GLN A 511 -10.19 -29.44 6.90
N LEU A 512 -8.87 -29.69 6.86
CA LEU A 512 -8.27 -30.92 7.38
C LEU A 512 -8.14 -30.94 8.92
N LYS A 513 -8.40 -29.79 9.57
CA LYS A 513 -8.34 -29.56 11.03
C LYS A 513 -7.01 -29.98 11.66
N ARG A 514 -5.91 -29.86 10.92
CA ARG A 514 -4.57 -30.28 11.35
C ARG A 514 -3.50 -29.28 10.95
N ARG A 515 -2.40 -29.29 11.71
CA ARG A 515 -1.15 -28.63 11.33
C ARG A 515 -0.57 -29.31 10.08
N ILE A 516 -0.22 -28.51 9.09
CA ILE A 516 0.43 -28.92 7.84
C ILE A 516 1.94 -28.83 8.00
N ALA A 517 2.45 -27.67 8.43
CA ALA A 517 3.88 -27.44 8.67
C ALA A 517 4.13 -26.59 9.92
N SER A 518 5.35 -26.69 10.43
CA SER A 518 5.88 -25.86 11.51
C SER A 518 7.37 -25.67 11.29
N PHE A 519 7.82 -24.42 11.26
CA PHE A 519 9.23 -24.08 11.08
C PHE A 519 9.58 -22.82 11.86
N ILE A 520 10.87 -22.50 11.87
CA ILE A 520 11.44 -21.34 12.57
C ILE A 520 12.11 -20.48 11.51
N HIS A 521 11.66 -19.22 11.39
CA HIS A 521 12.35 -18.20 10.61
C HIS A 521 12.87 -17.12 11.57
N PRO A 522 14.16 -17.15 11.97
CA PRO A 522 14.71 -16.19 12.90
C PRO A 522 14.45 -14.75 12.47
N LEU A 523 14.15 -13.88 13.43
CA LEU A 523 13.91 -12.44 13.23
C LEU A 523 12.78 -12.07 12.24
N ALA A 524 11.94 -13.02 11.82
CA ALA A 524 10.83 -12.76 10.90
C ALA A 524 9.97 -11.58 11.36
N SER A 525 9.91 -10.53 10.53
CA SER A 525 9.24 -9.26 10.84
C SER A 525 7.96 -9.05 10.03
N SER A 526 7.88 -9.65 8.84
CA SER A 526 6.77 -9.55 7.91
C SER A 526 6.44 -10.91 7.31
N ILE A 527 5.15 -11.19 7.11
CA ILE A 527 4.64 -12.39 6.44
C ILE A 527 3.54 -11.95 5.49
N MET A 528 3.57 -12.45 4.25
CA MET A 528 2.58 -12.13 3.23
C MET A 528 2.36 -13.32 2.30
N TRP A 529 1.11 -13.79 2.21
CA TRP A 529 0.68 -14.67 1.13
C TRP A 529 0.70 -13.91 -0.20
N ASP A 530 1.07 -14.59 -1.27
CA ASP A 530 0.83 -14.08 -2.62
C ASP A 530 -0.69 -14.01 -2.89
N PRO A 531 -1.17 -13.19 -3.84
CA PRO A 531 -2.61 -13.00 -4.06
C PRO A 531 -3.37 -14.29 -4.44
N THR A 532 -2.67 -15.32 -4.93
CA THR A 532 -3.26 -16.63 -5.24
C THR A 532 -3.30 -17.60 -4.06
N GLY A 533 -2.57 -17.32 -2.97
CA GLY A 533 -2.45 -18.20 -1.81
C GLY A 533 -1.66 -19.49 -2.07
N ARG A 534 -0.84 -19.54 -3.12
CA ARG A 534 0.07 -20.66 -3.43
C ARG A 534 1.40 -20.53 -2.69
N TYR A 535 1.85 -19.30 -2.48
CA TYR A 535 3.16 -18.97 -1.92
C TYR A 535 3.05 -18.07 -0.70
N LEU A 536 3.87 -18.34 0.31
CA LEU A 536 4.00 -17.58 1.54
C LEU A 536 5.39 -16.94 1.60
N ALA A 537 5.47 -15.62 1.47
CA ALA A 537 6.72 -14.89 1.71
C ALA A 537 6.87 -14.60 3.21
N VAL A 538 8.06 -14.83 3.74
CA VAL A 538 8.50 -14.46 5.09
C VAL A 538 9.72 -13.57 4.93
N ALA A 539 9.71 -12.37 5.52
CA ALA A 539 10.76 -11.38 5.35
C ALA A 539 11.29 -10.83 6.68
N VAL A 540 12.59 -10.50 6.66
CA VAL A 540 13.31 -9.73 7.67
C VAL A 540 13.59 -8.36 7.07
N GLU A 541 12.83 -7.36 7.50
CA GLU A 541 12.86 -6.00 6.98
C GLU A 541 13.60 -5.06 7.94
N GLY A 542 14.24 -4.01 7.41
CA GLY A 542 14.88 -2.95 8.19
C GLY A 542 16.20 -3.32 8.88
N SER A 543 16.58 -4.60 8.91
CA SER A 543 17.90 -5.03 9.37
C SER A 543 19.01 -4.60 8.39
N LYS A 544 20.21 -4.32 8.90
CA LYS A 544 21.39 -4.08 8.06
C LYS A 544 22.07 -5.39 7.66
N ASP A 545 22.18 -6.31 8.62
CA ASP A 545 23.08 -7.47 8.53
C ASP A 545 22.36 -8.81 8.38
N THR A 546 21.03 -8.83 8.53
CA THR A 546 20.19 -10.04 8.45
C THR A 546 18.95 -9.88 7.57
N ALA A 547 18.84 -8.78 6.83
CA ALA A 547 17.68 -8.51 5.99
C ALA A 547 17.63 -9.42 4.75
N GLY A 548 16.43 -9.83 4.36
CA GLY A 548 16.20 -10.82 3.32
C GLY A 548 14.79 -11.38 3.39
N PHE A 549 14.45 -12.30 2.47
CA PHE A 549 13.18 -13.01 2.48
C PHE A 549 13.34 -14.44 1.95
N SER A 550 12.49 -15.34 2.47
CA SER A 550 12.33 -16.70 1.95
C SER A 550 10.85 -16.90 1.55
N VAL A 551 10.63 -17.60 0.44
CA VAL A 551 9.31 -17.94 -0.08
C VAL A 551 9.09 -19.43 0.11
N TYR A 552 7.98 -19.76 0.74
CA TYR A 552 7.51 -21.12 1.00
C TYR A 552 6.30 -21.42 0.11
N ASN A 553 6.05 -22.69 -0.21
CA ASN A 553 4.77 -23.09 -0.78
C ASN A 553 3.69 -23.21 0.32
N ALA A 554 2.42 -23.40 -0.06
CA ALA A 554 1.32 -23.59 0.87
C ALA A 554 1.46 -24.81 1.81
N ARG A 555 2.34 -25.77 1.50
CA ARG A 555 2.66 -26.91 2.37
C ARG A 555 3.73 -26.59 3.42
N GLY A 556 4.46 -25.47 3.28
CA GLY A 556 5.56 -25.06 4.15
C GLY A 556 6.94 -25.51 3.70
N ASP A 557 7.09 -26.03 2.47
CA ASP A 557 8.40 -26.32 1.87
C ASP A 557 9.04 -25.01 1.38
N ILE A 558 10.34 -24.80 1.59
CA ILE A 558 11.07 -23.65 1.03
C ILE A 558 11.18 -23.82 -0.49
N VAL A 559 10.81 -22.77 -1.22
CA VAL A 559 10.86 -22.70 -2.69
C VAL A 559 11.96 -21.75 -3.16
N TYR A 560 12.22 -20.67 -2.41
CA TYR A 560 13.23 -19.67 -2.74
C TYR A 560 13.76 -19.00 -1.47
N GLU A 561 15.04 -18.65 -1.46
CA GLU A 561 15.65 -17.81 -0.43
C GLU A 561 16.49 -16.71 -1.10
N SER A 562 16.31 -15.45 -0.69
CA SER A 562 17.04 -14.33 -1.30
C SER A 562 18.51 -14.23 -0.90
N GLY A 563 18.90 -14.96 0.16
CA GLY A 563 20.11 -14.64 0.92
C GLY A 563 20.04 -13.23 1.53
N LEU A 564 21.21 -12.69 1.89
CA LEU A 564 21.34 -11.36 2.49
C LEU A 564 21.04 -10.24 1.47
N LEU A 565 20.03 -9.43 1.76
CA LEU A 565 19.64 -8.22 1.02
C LEU A 565 19.78 -6.98 1.92
N PRO A 566 20.98 -6.39 2.04
CA PRO A 566 21.21 -5.23 2.91
C PRO A 566 20.30 -4.05 2.50
N GLY A 567 19.67 -3.43 3.50
CA GLY A 567 18.79 -2.29 3.28
C GLY A 567 17.42 -2.63 2.68
N LEU A 568 16.97 -3.90 2.68
CA LEU A 568 15.57 -4.25 2.40
C LEU A 568 14.67 -3.54 3.42
N ALA A 569 13.92 -2.55 2.95
CA ALA A 569 12.99 -1.76 3.74
C ALA A 569 11.57 -2.35 3.73
N ARG A 570 11.17 -3.00 2.62
CA ARG A 570 9.92 -3.77 2.53
C ARG A 570 9.91 -4.79 1.39
N PHE A 571 9.28 -5.94 1.63
CA PHE A 571 8.80 -6.87 0.60
C PHE A 571 7.28 -6.71 0.41
N MET A 572 6.79 -6.66 -0.83
CA MET A 572 5.34 -6.65 -1.12
C MET A 572 5.01 -7.49 -2.35
N TRP A 573 4.09 -8.43 -2.27
CA TRP A 573 3.47 -8.97 -3.48
C TRP A 573 2.67 -7.87 -4.21
N ARG A 574 2.67 -7.90 -5.55
CA ARG A 574 1.76 -7.09 -6.37
C ARG A 574 0.34 -7.67 -6.21
N PRO A 575 -0.68 -6.88 -5.83
CA PRO A 575 -2.05 -7.38 -5.76
C PRO A 575 -2.56 -7.85 -7.13
N ASN A 576 -3.54 -8.76 -7.11
CA ASN A 576 -4.32 -9.09 -8.30
C ASN A 576 -5.61 -8.28 -8.32
N ALA A 577 -6.06 -7.87 -9.50
CA ALA A 577 -7.36 -7.25 -9.65
C ALA A 577 -8.50 -8.27 -9.45
N PRO A 578 -9.72 -7.82 -9.11
CA PRO A 578 -10.88 -8.68 -9.02
C PRO A 578 -11.11 -9.50 -10.30
N LEU A 579 -11.51 -10.76 -10.15
CA LEU A 579 -11.79 -11.64 -11.27
C LEU A 579 -12.97 -11.08 -12.11
N VAL A 580 -12.75 -10.96 -13.42
CA VAL A 580 -13.78 -10.54 -14.40
C VAL A 580 -14.76 -11.69 -14.71
N LEU A 581 -14.41 -12.93 -14.38
CA LEU A 581 -15.22 -14.13 -14.62
C LEU A 581 -16.56 -14.08 -13.87
N SER A 582 -17.64 -14.42 -14.57
CA SER A 582 -18.95 -14.63 -13.95
C SER A 582 -18.94 -15.81 -12.97
N LYS A 583 -19.92 -15.86 -12.05
CA LYS A 583 -20.01 -16.97 -11.08
C LYS A 583 -20.29 -18.30 -11.77
N GLU A 584 -21.02 -18.25 -12.89
CA GLU A 584 -21.35 -19.38 -13.73
C GLU A 584 -20.09 -19.96 -14.40
N GLU A 585 -19.18 -19.11 -14.87
CA GLU A 585 -17.88 -19.52 -15.43
C GLU A 585 -16.94 -20.07 -14.35
N GLN A 586 -16.88 -19.44 -13.17
CA GLN A 586 -16.10 -19.94 -12.04
C GLN A 586 -16.55 -21.37 -11.65
N VAL A 587 -17.86 -21.58 -11.45
CA VAL A 587 -18.44 -22.91 -11.15
C VAL A 587 -18.23 -23.93 -12.28
N LYS A 588 -18.10 -23.48 -13.54
CA LYS A 588 -17.75 -24.36 -14.65
C LYS A 588 -16.28 -24.79 -14.57
N ILE A 589 -15.35 -23.86 -14.33
CA ILE A 589 -13.92 -24.14 -14.16
C ILE A 589 -13.69 -25.09 -12.98
N GLU A 590 -14.40 -24.90 -11.86
CA GLU A 590 -14.35 -25.81 -10.71
C GLU A 590 -14.78 -27.25 -11.04
N LYS A 591 -15.76 -27.43 -11.93
CA LYS A 591 -16.21 -28.77 -12.38
C LYS A 591 -15.23 -29.42 -13.35
N ASP A 592 -14.67 -28.62 -14.26
CA ASP A 592 -13.73 -29.07 -15.28
C ASP A 592 -12.27 -29.14 -14.77
N LEU A 593 -12.04 -28.88 -13.46
CA LEU A 593 -10.72 -28.76 -12.84
C LEU A 593 -9.79 -29.95 -13.11
N ASN A 594 -10.31 -31.17 -13.13
CA ASN A 594 -9.51 -32.37 -13.43
C ASN A 594 -8.92 -32.35 -14.86
N VAL A 595 -9.65 -31.78 -15.83
CA VAL A 595 -9.20 -31.65 -17.23
C VAL A 595 -8.11 -30.57 -17.33
N TYR A 596 -8.25 -29.50 -16.55
CA TYR A 596 -7.21 -28.48 -16.42
C TYR A 596 -5.96 -29.03 -15.71
N SER A 597 -6.10 -29.85 -14.67
CA SER A 597 -5.00 -30.47 -13.92
C SER A 597 -4.10 -31.30 -14.85
N GLU A 598 -4.67 -32.26 -15.59
CA GLU A 598 -3.89 -33.12 -16.50
C GLU A 598 -3.16 -32.31 -17.59
N ARG A 599 -3.74 -31.19 -18.01
CA ARG A 599 -3.11 -30.27 -18.96
C ARG A 599 -1.95 -29.50 -18.33
N PHE A 600 -2.16 -28.89 -17.16
CA PHE A 600 -1.15 -28.09 -16.49
C PHE A 600 0.00 -28.95 -15.94
N GLU A 601 -0.27 -30.16 -15.46
CA GLU A 601 0.77 -31.14 -15.08
C GLU A 601 1.74 -31.41 -16.25
N LYS A 602 1.22 -31.61 -17.47
CA LYS A 602 2.06 -31.81 -18.67
C LYS A 602 2.81 -30.55 -19.11
N GLU A 603 2.20 -29.37 -18.97
CA GLU A 603 2.86 -28.09 -19.25
C GLU A 603 3.97 -27.81 -18.23
N ASP A 604 3.77 -28.13 -16.95
CA ASP A 604 4.74 -27.99 -15.85
C ASP A 604 5.88 -29.02 -15.96
N GLU A 605 5.62 -30.28 -16.29
CA GLU A 605 6.66 -31.29 -16.54
C GLU A 605 7.60 -30.87 -17.68
N ALA A 606 7.05 -30.43 -18.81
CA ALA A 606 7.82 -29.93 -19.94
C ALA A 606 8.61 -28.65 -19.58
N PHE A 607 8.04 -27.79 -18.73
CA PHE A 607 8.70 -26.59 -18.25
C PHE A 607 9.87 -26.89 -17.30
N GLN A 608 9.70 -27.86 -16.39
CA GLN A 608 10.75 -28.35 -15.50
C GLN A 608 11.92 -28.94 -16.30
N GLN A 609 11.65 -29.84 -17.26
CA GLN A 609 12.68 -30.43 -18.12
C GLN A 609 13.48 -29.34 -18.87
N SER A 610 12.78 -28.35 -19.44
CA SER A 610 13.42 -27.21 -20.13
C SER A 610 14.28 -26.34 -19.19
N ALA A 611 13.85 -26.14 -17.94
CA ALA A 611 14.60 -25.39 -16.94
C ALA A 611 15.83 -26.16 -16.44
N GLU A 612 15.72 -27.48 -16.25
CA GLU A 612 16.85 -28.35 -15.90
C GLU A 612 17.90 -28.40 -17.01
N GLU A 613 17.49 -28.56 -18.27
CA GLU A 613 18.38 -28.52 -19.44
C GLU A 613 19.15 -27.18 -19.49
N SER A 614 18.43 -26.05 -19.40
CA SER A 614 19.04 -24.70 -19.38
C SER A 614 20.04 -24.52 -18.22
N ARG A 615 19.74 -25.09 -17.05
CA ARG A 615 20.60 -25.03 -15.87
C ARG A 615 21.85 -25.91 -16.03
N LEU A 616 21.73 -27.07 -16.67
CA LEU A 616 22.87 -27.94 -16.98
C LEU A 616 23.82 -27.26 -17.98
N GLU A 617 23.29 -26.60 -19.02
CA GLU A 617 24.09 -25.79 -19.95
C GLU A 617 24.85 -24.66 -19.25
N GLU A 618 24.21 -23.92 -18.34
CA GLU A 618 24.88 -22.85 -17.58
C GLU A 618 25.99 -23.40 -16.66
N LEU A 619 25.76 -24.56 -16.02
CA LEU A 619 26.76 -25.23 -15.19
C LEU A 619 27.95 -25.72 -16.01
N ASP A 620 27.72 -26.30 -17.20
CA ASP A 620 28.80 -26.71 -18.09
C ASP A 620 29.57 -25.51 -18.65
N GLN A 621 28.91 -24.40 -19.02
CA GLN A 621 29.60 -23.16 -19.40
C GLN A 621 30.50 -22.63 -18.27
N LYS A 622 29.98 -22.58 -17.03
CA LYS A 622 30.77 -22.19 -15.83
C LYS A 622 31.95 -23.14 -15.63
N ARG A 623 31.74 -24.45 -15.78
CA ARG A 623 32.78 -25.48 -15.67
C ARG A 623 33.86 -25.33 -16.75
N PHE A 624 33.49 -25.08 -18.00
CA PHE A 624 34.45 -24.80 -19.08
C PHE A 624 35.26 -23.54 -18.79
N SER A 625 34.61 -22.43 -18.41
CA SER A 625 35.31 -21.18 -18.10
C SER A 625 36.27 -21.33 -16.90
N PHE A 626 35.91 -22.12 -15.87
CA PHE A 626 36.79 -22.45 -14.75
C PHE A 626 37.99 -23.32 -15.18
N ILE A 627 37.77 -24.30 -16.07
CA ILE A 627 38.86 -25.13 -16.62
C ILE A 627 39.82 -24.28 -17.46
N GLU A 628 39.32 -23.35 -18.27
CA GLU A 628 40.15 -22.41 -19.04
C GLU A 628 40.91 -21.44 -18.15
N TRP A 629 40.25 -20.86 -17.13
CA TRP A 629 40.91 -20.04 -16.12
C TRP A 629 42.05 -20.81 -15.44
N ARG A 630 41.78 -22.03 -14.95
CA ARG A 630 42.79 -22.87 -14.27
C ARG A 630 43.98 -23.21 -15.18
N LYS A 631 43.74 -23.48 -16.47
CA LYS A 631 44.82 -23.67 -17.46
C LYS A 631 45.64 -22.39 -17.64
N THR A 632 44.98 -21.25 -17.84
CA THR A 632 45.64 -19.95 -18.02
C THR A 632 46.47 -19.55 -16.80
N SER A 633 45.91 -19.66 -15.59
CA SER A 633 46.63 -19.39 -14.35
C SER A 633 47.81 -20.33 -14.14
N LYS A 634 47.67 -21.63 -14.43
CA LYS A 634 48.79 -22.58 -14.37
C LYS A 634 49.91 -22.19 -15.33
N ASN A 635 49.57 -21.86 -16.58
CA ASN A 635 50.55 -21.42 -17.57
C ASN A 635 51.26 -20.12 -17.14
N GLN A 636 50.52 -19.13 -16.61
CA GLN A 636 51.09 -17.89 -16.07
C GLN A 636 52.06 -18.18 -14.91
N THR A 637 51.68 -19.02 -13.96
CA THR A 637 52.58 -19.41 -12.85
C THR A 637 53.81 -20.18 -13.35
N GLU A 638 53.69 -21.01 -14.40
CA GLU A 638 54.84 -21.67 -15.02
C GLU A 638 55.75 -20.71 -15.80
N GLU A 639 55.20 -19.69 -16.47
CA GLU A 639 55.95 -18.61 -17.13
C GLU A 639 56.65 -17.68 -16.11
N GLU A 640 55.98 -17.30 -15.03
CA GLU A 640 56.55 -16.56 -13.90
C GLU A 640 57.67 -17.35 -13.23
N ARG A 641 57.44 -18.63 -12.91
CA ARG A 641 58.44 -19.54 -12.35
C ARG A 641 59.65 -19.68 -13.29
N SER A 642 59.42 -19.79 -14.59
CA SER A 642 60.48 -19.85 -15.62
C SER A 642 61.26 -18.54 -15.74
N SER A 643 60.59 -17.40 -15.55
CA SER A 643 61.20 -16.06 -15.60
C SER A 643 62.00 -15.75 -14.33
N LEU A 644 61.48 -16.12 -13.16
CA LEU A 644 62.19 -16.07 -11.87
C LEU A 644 63.39 -17.01 -11.87
N PHE A 645 63.28 -18.20 -12.48
CA PHE A 645 64.43 -19.11 -12.63
C PHE A 645 65.54 -18.51 -13.52
N LYS A 646 65.16 -17.80 -14.60
CA LYS A 646 66.12 -17.04 -15.44
C LYS A 646 66.77 -15.89 -14.67
N LEU A 647 66.00 -15.11 -13.90
CA LEU A 647 66.55 -14.06 -13.03
C LEU A 647 67.47 -14.64 -11.94
N SER A 648 67.09 -15.76 -11.34
CA SER A 648 67.93 -16.49 -10.38
C SER A 648 69.26 -16.92 -11.01
N HIS A 649 69.24 -17.39 -12.26
CA HIS A 649 70.46 -17.78 -12.98
C HIS A 649 71.35 -16.58 -13.35
N GLN A 650 70.75 -15.43 -13.69
CA GLN A 650 71.50 -14.18 -13.90
C GLN A 650 72.11 -13.64 -12.59
N ASN A 651 71.34 -13.62 -11.50
CA ASN A 651 71.82 -13.19 -10.18
C ASN A 651 72.85 -14.16 -9.55
N ARG A 652 72.90 -15.43 -9.97
CA ARG A 652 73.92 -16.40 -9.53
C ARG A 652 75.36 -16.04 -9.96
N SER A 653 75.54 -15.02 -10.80
CA SER A 653 76.84 -14.42 -11.08
C SER A 653 77.36 -13.52 -9.94
N LEU A 654 76.50 -13.16 -8.97
CA LEU A 654 76.86 -12.46 -7.74
C LEU A 654 76.78 -13.43 -6.54
N LYS A 655 77.78 -13.34 -5.65
CA LYS A 655 78.10 -14.36 -4.64
C LYS A 655 77.00 -14.54 -3.59
N GLY A 656 76.68 -15.80 -3.26
CA GLY A 656 75.95 -16.17 -2.04
C GLY A 656 75.07 -17.39 -2.20
N SER A 657 75.50 -18.55 -1.72
CA SER A 657 74.73 -19.80 -1.75
C SER A 657 73.56 -19.74 -0.76
N HIS A 658 72.33 -19.59 -1.27
CA HIS A 658 71.11 -19.97 -0.57
C HIS A 658 70.35 -20.99 -1.43
N GLU A 659 70.04 -22.13 -0.82
CA GLU A 659 69.26 -23.20 -1.45
C GLU A 659 67.79 -22.94 -1.17
N ILE A 660 67.04 -22.49 -2.19
CA ILE A 660 65.60 -22.25 -2.05
C ILE A 660 64.87 -23.56 -2.35
N VAL A 661 64.52 -24.29 -1.30
CA VAL A 661 63.66 -25.48 -1.38
C VAL A 661 62.21 -25.02 -1.43
N TRP A 662 61.55 -25.25 -2.58
CA TRP A 662 60.11 -25.05 -2.72
C TRP A 662 59.38 -26.35 -2.39
N VAL A 663 58.56 -26.33 -1.34
CA VAL A 663 57.66 -27.45 -1.01
C VAL A 663 56.33 -27.21 -1.70
N THR A 664 55.95 -28.09 -2.62
CA THR A 664 54.59 -28.15 -3.18
C THR A 664 53.75 -29.10 -2.33
N THR A 665 52.75 -28.56 -1.63
CA THR A 665 51.67 -29.36 -1.05
C THR A 665 50.59 -29.56 -2.11
N ASP A 666 50.68 -30.69 -2.83
CA ASP A 666 49.60 -31.15 -3.70
C ASP A 666 48.48 -31.74 -2.83
N GLU A 667 47.56 -30.89 -2.37
CA GLU A 667 46.29 -31.36 -1.79
C GLU A 667 45.35 -31.80 -2.91
N GLU A 668 45.37 -33.10 -3.23
CA GLU A 668 44.31 -33.73 -4.03
C GLU A 668 42.99 -33.76 -3.23
N VAL A 669 42.19 -32.70 -3.34
CA VAL A 669 40.80 -32.73 -2.90
C VAL A 669 40.00 -33.60 -3.88
N LEU A 670 39.85 -34.87 -3.54
CA LEU A 670 38.88 -35.78 -4.15
C LEU A 670 37.45 -35.25 -3.86
N VAL A 671 36.89 -34.53 -4.83
CA VAL A 671 35.47 -34.16 -4.84
C VAL A 671 34.66 -35.36 -5.33
N GLU A 672 34.45 -36.32 -4.43
CA GLU A 672 33.55 -37.46 -4.65
C GLU A 672 32.10 -37.01 -4.40
N ILE A 673 31.44 -36.53 -5.46
CA ILE A 673 29.99 -36.25 -5.43
C ILE A 673 29.28 -37.54 -5.80
N GLY A 674 28.66 -38.17 -4.82
CA GLY A 674 27.80 -39.32 -5.04
C GLY A 674 26.62 -38.95 -5.94
N ARG A 675 26.39 -39.74 -6.99
CA ARG A 675 25.06 -39.84 -7.58
C ARG A 675 24.18 -40.61 -6.61
N GLU A 676 23.12 -39.99 -6.09
CA GLU A 676 21.96 -40.74 -5.63
C GLU A 676 21.20 -41.25 -6.86
N GLU A 677 21.64 -42.38 -7.41
CA GLU A 677 20.79 -43.21 -8.27
C GLU A 677 19.81 -43.96 -7.35
N THR A 678 18.56 -43.50 -7.30
CA THR A 678 17.47 -44.15 -6.57
C THR A 678 17.15 -45.50 -7.21
N LEU A 679 17.78 -46.57 -6.71
CA LEU A 679 17.38 -47.93 -6.98
C LEU A 679 16.22 -48.32 -6.06
N GLU A 680 15.00 -48.30 -6.60
CA GLU A 680 13.93 -49.12 -6.04
C GLU A 680 14.34 -50.60 -6.12
N ASN A 681 14.18 -51.34 -5.02
CA ASN A 681 13.98 -52.79 -5.10
C ASN A 681 13.18 -53.30 -3.91
N LEU A 682 12.33 -54.29 -4.21
CA LEU A 682 11.61 -55.07 -3.23
C LEU A 682 12.59 -56.02 -2.54
N ASP A 683 12.62 -56.01 -1.20
CA ASP A 683 12.17 -57.16 -0.41
C ASP A 683 12.34 -56.87 1.10
N GLY A 684 11.33 -57.25 1.89
CA GLY A 684 11.26 -56.88 3.30
C GLY A 684 12.17 -57.73 4.19
N THR A 685 13.14 -57.10 4.88
CA THR A 685 13.68 -57.65 6.14
C THR A 685 14.07 -56.53 7.09
N VAL A 686 13.66 -56.66 8.36
CA VAL A 686 13.88 -55.65 9.42
C VAL A 686 15.24 -55.84 10.09
N ILE A 687 16.06 -54.78 10.18
CA ILE A 687 17.18 -54.69 11.13
C ILE A 687 17.17 -53.30 11.80
N THR A 688 17.45 -53.27 13.10
CA THR A 688 17.23 -52.13 14.01
C THR A 688 18.41 -51.17 14.16
N SER A 689 18.10 -49.87 14.13
CA SER A 689 18.76 -48.70 14.75
C SER A 689 20.15 -48.82 15.41
N LEU A 690 21.05 -47.89 15.05
CA LEU A 690 22.12 -47.34 15.92
C LEU A 690 22.21 -45.80 15.77
N PRO A 691 22.74 -45.06 16.77
CA PRO A 691 22.50 -43.61 16.93
C PRO A 691 23.58 -42.69 16.33
N SER A 692 23.20 -41.42 16.14
CA SER A 692 24.05 -40.32 15.64
C SER A 692 25.14 -39.88 16.65
N PRO A 693 26.34 -39.49 16.20
CA PRO A 693 27.37 -38.89 17.06
C PRO A 693 27.08 -37.41 17.38
N ALA A 694 27.44 -37.01 18.61
CA ALA A 694 27.23 -35.66 19.14
C ALA A 694 28.41 -34.70 18.83
N PRO A 695 28.20 -33.36 18.83
CA PRO A 695 29.25 -32.38 18.62
C PRO A 695 30.11 -32.14 19.87
N SER A 696 31.33 -31.63 19.68
CA SER A 696 32.28 -31.29 20.74
C SER A 696 33.12 -30.04 20.33
N PRO A 697 33.83 -29.34 21.25
CA PRO A 697 33.42 -27.98 21.58
C PRO A 697 34.49 -26.89 21.36
N PHE A 698 34.03 -25.64 21.29
CA PHE A 698 34.88 -24.45 21.35
C PHE A 698 35.46 -24.23 22.77
N GLN A 699 36.71 -23.76 22.85
CA GLN A 699 37.26 -23.11 24.04
C GLN A 699 37.84 -21.73 23.71
N THR A 700 37.64 -20.80 24.65
CA THR A 700 38.03 -19.39 24.58
C THR A 700 39.22 -19.15 25.50
N THR A 701 40.15 -18.26 25.14
CA THR A 701 40.83 -17.41 26.14
C THR A 701 41.49 -16.17 25.53
N SER A 702 41.74 -15.18 26.40
CA SER A 702 41.92 -13.74 26.11
C SER A 702 43.28 -13.20 26.57
N ILE A 703 43.79 -12.10 25.96
CA ILE A 703 44.85 -11.23 26.53
C ILE A 703 44.48 -9.74 26.36
N GLN A 704 45.01 -8.90 27.25
CA GLN A 704 44.55 -7.54 27.64
C GLN A 704 45.20 -6.35 26.88
N GLN A 705 44.66 -5.16 27.17
CA GLN A 705 45.15 -3.82 26.81
C GLN A 705 46.50 -3.44 27.46
N VAL A 706 47.23 -2.51 26.83
CA VAL A 706 48.07 -1.50 27.51
C VAL A 706 47.90 -0.14 26.81
N GLN A 707 47.84 0.95 27.59
CA GLN A 707 47.74 2.34 27.11
C GLN A 707 49.12 3.00 26.96
N SER A 708 49.24 4.00 26.09
CA SER A 708 50.01 5.23 26.38
C SER A 708 49.65 6.37 25.41
N SER A 709 50.07 7.59 25.75
CA SER A 709 49.51 8.86 25.27
C SER A 709 50.54 9.83 24.68
N SER A 710 50.02 10.85 23.96
CA SER A 710 50.45 12.28 23.93
C SER A 710 51.00 12.88 22.61
N GLN A 711 50.32 13.97 22.18
CA GLN A 711 50.74 15.28 21.58
C GLN A 711 51.99 15.32 20.66
N SER A 712 51.98 15.96 19.46
CA SER A 712 51.92 17.43 19.31
C SER A 712 51.85 17.96 17.85
N THR A 713 51.18 19.11 17.67
CA THR A 713 51.27 20.21 16.65
C THR A 713 52.07 20.12 15.32
N SER A 714 51.34 20.38 14.21
CA SER A 714 51.48 21.46 13.19
C SER A 714 52.80 21.79 12.45
N ILE A 715 52.75 21.89 11.10
CA ILE A 715 53.19 23.03 10.23
C ILE A 715 52.72 22.81 8.75
N GLN A 716 52.86 23.83 7.87
CA GLN A 716 51.99 24.17 6.72
C GLN A 716 52.47 23.82 5.29
N GLN A 717 51.50 23.84 4.34
CA GLN A 717 51.59 24.20 2.88
C GLN A 717 52.42 23.26 1.96
N ILE A 718 52.04 23.01 0.69
CA ILE A 718 51.92 23.96 -0.46
C ILE A 718 50.85 23.53 -1.51
N GLN A 719 50.32 24.54 -2.22
CA GLN A 719 49.53 24.63 -3.47
C GLN A 719 49.28 23.37 -4.36
N GLN A 720 48.02 23.12 -4.75
CA GLN A 720 47.36 23.43 -6.06
C GLN A 720 47.92 22.70 -7.30
N GLU A 721 47.07 21.90 -7.95
CA GLU A 721 46.65 22.11 -9.35
C GLU A 721 45.36 21.30 -9.65
N GLU A 722 44.31 21.97 -10.14
CA GLU A 722 43.13 21.34 -10.72
C GLU A 722 43.31 21.22 -12.23
N VAL A 723 42.99 20.07 -12.82
CA VAL A 723 42.87 19.93 -14.29
C VAL A 723 41.49 19.40 -14.65
N SER A 724 40.72 20.27 -15.30
CA SER A 724 39.42 19.96 -15.89
C SER A 724 39.56 19.01 -17.08
N ILE A 725 38.67 18.01 -17.18
CA ILE A 725 38.52 17.16 -18.36
C ILE A 725 37.08 17.29 -18.87
N GLN A 726 36.93 17.88 -20.05
CA GLN A 726 35.66 17.88 -20.79
C GLN A 726 35.52 16.60 -21.65
N PRO A 727 34.29 16.10 -21.89
CA PRO A 727 34.05 14.92 -22.69
C PRO A 727 34.15 15.21 -24.20
N GLN A 728 34.73 14.28 -24.98
CA GLN A 728 34.69 14.32 -26.45
C GLN A 728 33.65 13.37 -27.05
N GLN A 729 33.12 13.79 -28.20
CA GLN A 729 32.05 13.13 -28.95
C GLN A 729 32.52 11.86 -29.69
N PRO A 730 31.61 10.90 -29.98
CA PRO A 730 31.93 9.73 -30.80
C PRO A 730 32.02 10.06 -32.30
N VAL A 731 33.04 9.53 -32.99
CA VAL A 731 33.21 9.68 -34.44
C VAL A 731 32.83 8.38 -35.16
N ASN A 732 31.85 8.46 -36.06
CA ASN A 732 31.48 7.38 -36.97
C ASN A 732 32.59 7.09 -38.00
N LYS A 733 32.99 5.82 -38.16
CA LYS A 733 33.57 5.32 -39.42
C LYS A 733 33.05 3.92 -39.77
N VAL A 734 32.41 3.84 -40.93
CA VAL A 734 31.94 2.60 -41.57
C VAL A 734 33.09 1.94 -42.32
N THR A 735 33.25 0.62 -42.19
CA THR A 735 34.05 -0.19 -43.11
C THR A 735 33.27 -1.45 -43.52
N LYS A 736 33.21 -1.74 -44.81
CA LYS A 736 32.45 -2.89 -45.37
C LYS A 736 33.28 -4.18 -45.30
N GLY A 737 32.66 -5.26 -44.82
CA GLY A 737 33.10 -6.65 -45.00
C GLY A 737 31.95 -7.48 -45.58
N LYS A 738 32.23 -8.36 -46.54
CA LYS A 738 31.23 -9.01 -47.40
C LYS A 738 31.27 -10.52 -47.24
N PHE A 739 30.15 -11.14 -46.86
CA PHE A 739 29.91 -12.59 -47.00
C PHE A 739 28.51 -12.81 -47.59
N THR A 740 28.37 -13.89 -48.37
CA THR A 740 27.20 -14.27 -49.20
C THR A 740 27.09 -15.80 -49.16
N ILE A 741 26.03 -16.39 -49.77
CA ILE A 741 25.64 -17.83 -49.82
C ILE A 741 24.64 -18.17 -48.69
N ASP A 742 23.46 -18.77 -48.90
CA ASP A 742 22.68 -19.06 -50.14
C ASP A 742 21.18 -19.19 -49.78
N LEU A 743 20.27 -19.04 -50.76
CA LEU A 743 18.84 -19.35 -50.62
C LEU A 743 18.21 -19.95 -51.89
N GLU A 744 18.19 -21.29 -51.94
CA GLU A 744 17.15 -22.10 -52.58
C GLU A 744 16.72 -23.13 -51.51
N GLY A 745 15.46 -23.51 -51.28
CA GLY A 745 14.22 -23.32 -52.01
C GLY A 745 13.45 -24.65 -52.04
N VAL A 746 12.18 -24.70 -51.58
CA VAL A 746 11.14 -25.69 -51.95
C VAL A 746 9.80 -25.29 -51.29
N LYS A 747 8.69 -25.53 -52.01
CA LYS A 747 7.30 -25.15 -51.64
C LYS A 747 6.58 -26.31 -50.91
N PRO A 748 5.37 -26.09 -50.35
CA PRO A 748 4.20 -26.46 -51.17
C PRO A 748 2.93 -25.57 -51.05
N LYS A 749 2.29 -25.38 -52.22
CA LYS A 749 0.84 -25.39 -52.51
C LYS A 749 -0.16 -24.78 -51.49
N THR A 750 -0.73 -23.64 -51.86
CA THR A 750 -2.12 -23.27 -51.48
C THR A 750 -3.05 -23.45 -52.68
N ASN A 751 -4.24 -24.00 -52.45
CA ASN A 751 -5.27 -24.19 -53.48
C ASN A 751 -6.41 -23.18 -53.23
N LYS A 752 -6.83 -22.42 -54.24
CA LYS A 752 -8.00 -21.55 -54.15
C LYS A 752 -9.26 -22.33 -54.53
N GLN A 753 -10.34 -22.17 -53.76
CA GLN A 753 -11.68 -22.13 -54.33
C GLN A 753 -12.60 -21.28 -53.45
N SER A 754 -13.33 -20.38 -54.09
CA SER A 754 -14.36 -19.50 -53.53
C SER A 754 -15.71 -19.91 -54.09
N ILE A 755 -16.82 -19.69 -53.37
CA ILE A 755 -18.14 -19.30 -53.92
C ILE A 755 -19.09 -18.95 -52.75
N PHE A 756 -19.84 -17.85 -52.93
CA PHE A 756 -21.15 -17.40 -52.37
C PHE A 756 -21.83 -18.17 -51.21
N GLY A 757 -22.65 -17.55 -50.35
CA GLY A 757 -23.12 -16.16 -50.26
C GLY A 757 -24.45 -16.03 -49.47
N GLU A 758 -24.86 -14.78 -49.20
CA GLU A 758 -26.21 -14.29 -48.83
C GLU A 758 -26.87 -14.55 -47.45
N ALA A 759 -27.13 -13.40 -46.79
CA ALA A 759 -28.44 -12.90 -46.33
C ALA A 759 -29.05 -13.28 -44.96
N VAL A 760 -29.47 -12.20 -44.28
CA VAL A 760 -30.30 -12.10 -43.07
C VAL A 760 -31.77 -11.93 -43.51
N PRO A 761 -32.77 -12.43 -42.76
CA PRO A 761 -33.64 -11.48 -42.08
C PRO A 761 -34.04 -11.85 -40.63
N VAL A 762 -34.25 -10.77 -39.87
CA VAL A 762 -34.89 -10.66 -38.55
C VAL A 762 -36.27 -11.32 -38.52
N ASN A 763 -36.70 -11.84 -37.35
CA ASN A 763 -38.12 -11.78 -36.99
C ASN A 763 -38.36 -11.60 -35.48
N THR A 764 -39.46 -10.93 -35.14
CA THR A 764 -39.83 -10.45 -33.79
C THR A 764 -41.16 -11.06 -33.31
N GLY A 765 -41.41 -10.95 -31.99
CA GLY A 765 -42.71 -11.24 -31.34
C GLY A 765 -42.64 -12.51 -30.46
N GLN A 766 -42.86 -12.49 -29.15
CA GLN A 766 -43.93 -11.99 -28.26
C GLN A 766 -44.79 -13.14 -27.71
N GLU A 767 -44.91 -13.13 -26.38
CA GLU A 767 -46.04 -13.59 -25.56
C GLU A 767 -46.45 -15.08 -25.50
N GLY A 768 -46.36 -15.61 -24.27
CA GLY A 768 -47.58 -16.04 -23.56
C GLY A 768 -47.72 -17.54 -23.23
N GLY A 769 -48.26 -17.84 -22.04
CA GLY A 769 -48.95 -19.11 -21.77
C GLY A 769 -48.38 -19.98 -20.65
N SER A 770 -48.80 -19.70 -19.41
CA SER A 770 -48.73 -20.65 -18.28
C SER A 770 -49.67 -21.85 -18.50
N VAL A 771 -49.24 -23.06 -18.12
CA VAL A 771 -50.13 -24.11 -17.59
C VAL A 771 -49.41 -24.90 -16.47
N ASP A 772 -49.97 -24.84 -15.26
CA ASP A 772 -49.65 -25.74 -14.13
C ASP A 772 -50.28 -27.12 -14.33
N VAL A 773 -49.57 -28.20 -13.98
CA VAL A 773 -50.20 -29.48 -13.58
C VAL A 773 -49.52 -30.04 -12.33
N LYS A 774 -50.30 -30.21 -11.26
CA LYS A 774 -49.87 -30.83 -9.99
C LYS A 774 -50.06 -32.34 -10.02
N GLY A 775 -49.11 -33.07 -9.43
CA GLY A 775 -49.45 -33.94 -8.30
C GLY A 775 -49.05 -35.42 -8.35
N LEU A 776 -48.20 -35.80 -7.38
CA LEU A 776 -48.19 -37.08 -6.62
C LEU A 776 -47.73 -38.35 -7.39
N SER A 777 -46.99 -39.31 -6.81
CA SER A 777 -46.54 -39.52 -5.40
C SER A 777 -45.43 -40.61 -5.29
N LYS A 778 -44.56 -40.52 -4.27
CA LYS A 778 -43.78 -41.62 -3.60
C LYS A 778 -42.77 -42.39 -4.51
N GLU A 779 -41.69 -43.04 -4.07
CA GLU A 779 -40.83 -43.18 -2.86
C GLU A 779 -39.55 -43.92 -3.37
N SER A 780 -38.31 -43.82 -2.86
CA SER A 780 -37.68 -43.18 -1.68
C SER A 780 -36.15 -42.96 -1.91
N ASP A 781 -35.41 -42.60 -0.84
CA ASP A 781 -33.95 -42.74 -0.58
C ASP A 781 -32.86 -41.82 -1.20
N ASN A 782 -32.03 -41.33 -0.25
CA ASN A 782 -30.57 -41.15 -0.27
C ASN A 782 -29.90 -39.88 -0.85
N ARG A 783 -29.10 -39.23 0.04
CA ARG A 783 -28.05 -38.20 -0.20
C ARG A 783 -28.63 -36.87 -0.72
N GLY A 784 -28.57 -35.75 -0.02
CA GLY A 784 -27.43 -35.16 0.72
C GLY A 784 -26.95 -33.91 -0.05
N TRP A 785 -26.15 -33.03 0.57
CA TRP A 785 -25.62 -31.78 -0.03
C TRP A 785 -26.71 -30.68 -0.21
N PHE A 786 -26.51 -29.42 0.20
CA PHE A 786 -25.36 -28.73 0.81
C PHE A 786 -25.83 -27.68 1.84
#